data_AF-W7SSJ9-F1
#
_entry.id   AF-W7SSJ9-F1
#
_cell.length_a   1.000
_cell.length_b   1.000
_cell.length_c   1.000
_cell.angle_alpha   90.00
_cell.angle_beta   90.00
_cell.angle_gamma   90.00
#
_symmetry.space_group_name_H-M   'P 1'
#
loop_
_entity.id
_entity.type
_entity.pdbx_description
1 polymer ?
#
loop_
_entity_poly.entity_id
_entity_poly.type
_entity_poly.pdbx_seq_one_letter_code
_entity_poly.pdbx_strand_id
1 'polypeptide(L)'
;MNDEEHVTASLDEDLNHQRQQLDLNAHNGAVHMANAGAVRERSMRALRDGDLAGFQQNHALLDRMHAEGEHLVQDRERIVSAPDEDAESTPHGPTRHEPVSHADIDLVRDDAPLNFVRPQVGQHRFHYEMRRMEVKPGTWVREATVKVHIEPGDRTPHQVDQLWKKLEQGADQQFNHERLPGGDHFRVRLERVDDRLDADVRAKITESGPDRHDTWRPDSTGDQLAHKIGTALGLTEHHAGEKLTQHHLAQLSQEPKRGVDSMPHAESHADTRQDWFSGHDAAGRERRFPMGRVTQTDLRDSSGKVFGTSFYKEESDQRAADRWARGGNPDRVYQYDADGKDRGAIDSDLVTSRPGMADESAVLAFHANPYTAGLHVRGLGTVHVRPDTMGEIAARSSGFLQAVGDGRRTTMLLACEAGAQTGPGGLAHDLHKALQRKDLTDTTLGGSTIMRFGHRDGDRFTGLESGGHFNVYGEVLPRHEAAMVDEMVHAMRKDWKYAGHDHVRPDGRIGLSDRAGTIALAKSLVDSAVAKLPANGGQLDLAAVHKAASRHQRPDIVTATVLSHIASDPKLAGSVRAITDRYLDRHDRWVPVPVSEHVRQRFTVTGKSTWDDDAGRTSRPVRLNAVGEHGPLSEPVKHEPVTVPFGRKQTTLDPRLRSERLDDFARTLAELAIERQGDGLPLPEAHIKGYGNGSMLGNTKETAEATGKLRASDTREHLIHLVSRHLERMTPPKTRVIDAEKLVPENGIQGVYEPGRANSREAVVTLHTADESTVPHGVTESRAAGDGPLVHEGRVLGASFSSTSTSRVRRWIATGGWRPEPTPQPVNPHLLEPIPDTPATASLDEHGLAASLAGHGAHDDTTDLVVSSAKDAVDGTRALEGEAAAGKLASAMPHAMRLLEKAGVVGKLLRQAGDAVTAGLTLSHVLEGVARAYAQGGPAVAAAAVAQDMKRLGLGFEPVLIEEMTSDVR
;
A
#
# COMPACT_ATOMS: atom_id res chain seq x y z
N MET A 1 9.20 61.34 -29.33
CA MET A 1 8.97 61.18 -27.88
C MET A 1 7.50 60.97 -27.54
N ASN A 2 6.52 61.60 -28.21
CA ASN A 2 5.09 61.34 -27.90
C ASN A 2 4.52 60.04 -28.53
N ASP A 3 5.16 59.45 -29.54
CA ASP A 3 4.67 58.22 -30.18
C ASP A 3 5.10 56.92 -29.46
N GLU A 4 6.21 56.92 -28.71
CA GLU A 4 6.67 55.75 -27.93
C GLU A 4 5.84 55.53 -26.66
N GLU A 5 5.34 56.61 -26.04
CA GLU A 5 4.43 56.53 -24.89
C GLU A 5 3.06 55.94 -25.27
N HIS A 6 2.59 56.18 -26.50
CA HIS A 6 1.31 55.62 -26.95
C HIS A 6 1.38 54.13 -27.28
N VAL A 7 2.50 53.65 -27.84
CA VAL A 7 2.69 52.22 -28.17
C VAL A 7 2.88 51.38 -26.90
N THR A 8 3.64 51.87 -25.92
CA THR A 8 3.82 51.18 -24.64
C THR A 8 2.53 51.12 -23.83
N ALA A 9 1.74 52.20 -23.81
CA ALA A 9 0.43 52.19 -23.16
C ALA A 9 -0.56 51.20 -23.79
N SER A 10 -0.57 51.07 -25.12
CA SER A 10 -1.43 50.11 -25.83
C SER A 10 -1.03 48.65 -25.55
N LEU A 11 0.27 48.36 -25.52
CA LEU A 11 0.77 47.00 -25.26
C LEU A 11 0.50 46.56 -23.82
N ASP A 12 0.64 47.49 -22.86
CA ASP A 12 0.32 47.24 -21.46
C ASP A 12 -1.20 47.05 -21.26
N GLU A 13 -2.05 47.71 -22.04
CA GLU A 13 -3.50 47.53 -22.00
C GLU A 13 -3.91 46.14 -22.53
N ASP A 14 -3.31 45.70 -23.64
CA ASP A 14 -3.55 44.36 -24.21
C ASP A 14 -3.02 43.23 -23.32
N LEU A 15 -1.83 43.37 -22.73
CA LEU A 15 -1.28 42.40 -21.76
C LEU A 15 -2.13 42.33 -20.49
N ASN A 16 -2.63 43.46 -20.00
CA ASN A 16 -3.54 43.50 -18.86
C ASN A 16 -4.89 42.85 -19.21
N HIS A 17 -5.40 43.05 -20.41
CA HIS A 17 -6.61 42.39 -20.89
C HIS A 17 -6.43 40.86 -20.96
N GLN A 18 -5.33 40.37 -21.54
CA GLN A 18 -5.03 38.94 -21.59
C GLN A 18 -4.85 38.31 -20.21
N ARG A 19 -4.21 39.00 -19.26
CA ARG A 19 -4.10 38.56 -17.86
C ARG A 19 -5.45 38.48 -17.17
N GLN A 20 -6.29 39.50 -17.32
CA GLN A 20 -7.67 39.48 -16.79
C GLN A 20 -8.48 38.32 -17.38
N GLN A 21 -8.30 38.02 -18.67
CA GLN A 21 -8.95 36.89 -19.33
C GLN A 21 -8.49 35.53 -18.77
N LEU A 22 -7.19 35.37 -18.51
CA LEU A 22 -6.62 34.15 -17.92
C LEU A 22 -7.07 33.95 -16.47
N ASP A 23 -7.09 35.03 -15.66
CA ASP A 23 -7.58 34.99 -14.28
C ASP A 23 -9.07 34.67 -14.23
N LEU A 24 -9.86 35.23 -15.15
CA LEU A 24 -11.29 34.93 -15.28
C LEU A 24 -11.51 33.46 -15.67
N ASN A 25 -10.72 32.92 -16.61
CA ASN A 25 -10.81 31.52 -17.01
C ASN A 25 -10.40 30.56 -15.87
N ALA A 26 -9.37 30.92 -15.09
CA ALA A 26 -8.97 30.15 -13.91
C ALA A 26 -10.04 30.18 -12.82
N HIS A 27 -10.64 31.34 -12.56
CA HIS A 27 -11.76 31.49 -11.63
C HIS A 27 -12.98 30.67 -12.07
N ASN A 28 -13.37 30.77 -13.35
CA ASN A 28 -14.49 30.02 -13.91
C ASN A 28 -14.24 28.51 -13.88
N GLY A 29 -13.01 28.06 -14.14
CA GLY A 29 -12.61 26.66 -14.01
C GLY A 29 -12.74 26.15 -12.57
N ALA A 30 -12.33 26.94 -11.57
CA ALA A 30 -12.47 26.59 -10.15
C ALA A 30 -13.95 26.51 -9.72
N VAL A 31 -14.78 27.47 -10.16
CA VAL A 31 -16.23 27.45 -9.92
C VAL A 31 -16.88 26.24 -10.60
N HIS A 32 -16.45 25.88 -11.80
CA HIS A 32 -16.91 24.67 -12.51
C HIS A 32 -16.60 23.39 -11.73
N MET A 33 -15.39 23.25 -11.19
CA MET A 33 -14.98 22.09 -10.39
C MET A 33 -15.77 21.97 -9.08
N ALA A 34 -16.00 23.09 -8.39
CA ALA A 34 -16.80 23.11 -7.16
C ALA A 34 -18.26 22.71 -7.44
N ASN A 35 -18.86 23.26 -8.50
CA ASN A 35 -20.22 22.93 -8.91
C ASN A 35 -20.32 21.46 -9.37
N ALA A 36 -19.29 20.91 -10.03
CA ALA A 36 -19.26 19.51 -10.47
C ALA A 36 -19.26 18.57 -9.27
N GLY A 37 -18.52 18.92 -8.20
CA GLY A 37 -18.57 18.21 -6.92
C GLY A 37 -19.99 18.16 -6.33
N ALA A 38 -20.69 19.29 -6.29
CA ALA A 38 -22.05 19.37 -5.77
C ALA A 38 -23.09 18.65 -6.64
N VAL A 39 -22.94 18.64 -7.97
CA VAL A 39 -23.81 17.88 -8.88
C VAL A 39 -23.54 16.38 -8.76
N ARG A 40 -22.27 15.97 -8.59
CA ARG A 40 -21.90 14.58 -8.35
C ARG A 40 -22.48 14.05 -7.04
N GLU A 41 -22.44 14.84 -5.98
CA GLU A 41 -23.05 14.46 -4.71
C GLU A 41 -24.57 14.28 -4.84
N ARG A 42 -25.26 15.20 -5.54
CA ARG A 42 -26.70 15.07 -5.84
C ARG A 42 -27.00 13.84 -6.70
N SER A 43 -26.14 13.52 -7.66
CA SER A 43 -26.25 12.31 -8.49
C SER A 43 -26.16 11.03 -7.64
N MET A 44 -25.17 10.95 -6.76
CA MET A 44 -24.98 9.80 -5.87
C MET A 44 -26.13 9.65 -4.86
N ARG A 45 -26.70 10.77 -4.40
CA ARG A 45 -27.89 10.77 -3.54
C ARG A 45 -29.13 10.25 -4.29
N ALA A 46 -29.39 10.75 -5.50
CA ALA A 46 -30.48 10.25 -6.34
C ALA A 46 -30.35 8.74 -6.64
N LEU A 47 -29.13 8.25 -6.89
CA LEU A 47 -28.87 6.83 -7.07
C LEU A 47 -29.16 6.00 -5.81
N ARG A 48 -28.78 6.51 -4.63
CA ARG A 48 -29.05 5.86 -3.34
C ARG A 48 -30.55 5.78 -3.04
N ASP A 49 -31.30 6.81 -3.43
CA ASP A 49 -32.73 6.93 -3.17
C ASP A 49 -33.60 6.21 -4.22
N GLY A 50 -32.97 5.58 -5.24
CA GLY A 50 -33.68 4.91 -6.33
C GLY A 50 -34.31 5.85 -7.36
N ASP A 51 -33.99 7.15 -7.31
CA ASP A 51 -34.42 8.16 -8.26
C ASP A 51 -33.54 8.13 -9.52
N LEU A 52 -33.86 7.19 -10.41
CA LEU A 52 -33.12 7.01 -11.66
C LEU A 52 -33.21 8.25 -12.57
N ALA A 53 -34.33 8.99 -12.54
CA ALA A 53 -34.51 10.20 -13.35
C ALA A 53 -33.62 11.34 -12.84
N GLY A 54 -33.57 11.54 -11.52
CA GLY A 54 -32.65 12.50 -10.88
C GLY A 54 -31.19 12.16 -11.11
N PHE A 55 -30.82 10.87 -11.07
CA PHE A 55 -29.47 10.42 -11.41
C PHE A 55 -29.10 10.76 -12.86
N GLN A 56 -29.96 10.41 -13.83
CA GLN A 56 -29.74 10.68 -15.26
C GLN A 56 -29.64 12.19 -15.56
N GLN A 57 -30.49 13.00 -14.92
CA GLN A 57 -30.45 14.45 -15.07
C GLN A 57 -29.15 15.06 -14.51
N ASN A 58 -28.71 14.61 -13.34
CA ASN A 58 -27.46 15.06 -12.73
C ASN A 58 -26.23 14.57 -13.53
N HIS A 59 -26.29 13.38 -14.12
CA HIS A 59 -25.23 12.87 -15.00
C HIS A 59 -25.12 13.70 -16.28
N ALA A 60 -26.22 14.00 -16.96
CA ALA A 60 -26.22 14.86 -18.15
C ALA A 60 -25.76 16.30 -17.84
N LEU A 61 -25.94 16.77 -16.60
CA LEU A 61 -25.39 18.03 -16.13
C LEU A 61 -23.86 17.93 -15.95
N LEU A 62 -23.35 16.85 -15.37
CA LEU A 62 -21.90 16.61 -15.27
C LEU A 62 -21.22 16.53 -16.64
N ASP A 63 -21.85 15.87 -17.61
CA ASP A 63 -21.30 15.75 -18.97
C ASP A 63 -21.20 17.13 -19.66
N ARG A 64 -22.19 18.01 -19.46
CA ARG A 64 -22.13 19.39 -19.95
C ARG A 64 -21.03 20.20 -19.26
N MET A 65 -20.92 20.07 -17.94
CA MET A 65 -19.88 20.76 -17.18
C MET A 65 -18.47 20.29 -17.54
N HIS A 66 -18.31 19.01 -17.92
CA HIS A 66 -17.06 18.48 -18.43
C HIS A 66 -16.70 19.09 -19.79
N ALA A 67 -17.66 19.13 -20.73
CA ALA A 67 -17.46 19.77 -22.03
C ALA A 67 -17.14 21.27 -21.92
N GLU A 68 -17.80 21.98 -20.99
CA GLU A 68 -17.50 23.39 -20.69
C GLU A 68 -16.11 23.56 -20.06
N GLY A 69 -15.70 22.65 -19.18
CA GLY A 69 -14.34 22.61 -18.63
C GLY A 69 -13.27 22.36 -19.69
N GLU A 70 -13.50 21.45 -20.63
CA GLU A 70 -12.61 21.21 -21.77
C GLU A 70 -12.49 22.44 -22.66
N HIS A 71 -13.59 23.17 -22.90
CA HIS A 71 -13.55 24.42 -23.66
C HIS A 71 -12.73 25.51 -22.95
N LEU A 72 -12.83 25.64 -21.62
CA LEU A 72 -12.02 26.59 -20.86
C LEU A 72 -10.52 26.25 -20.89
N VAL A 73 -10.18 24.95 -20.92
CA VAL A 73 -8.79 24.49 -21.09
C VAL A 73 -8.29 24.80 -22.50
N GLN A 74 -9.08 24.51 -23.54
CA GLN A 74 -8.73 24.80 -24.93
C GLN A 74 -8.61 26.31 -25.19
N ASP A 75 -9.47 27.14 -24.62
CA ASP A 75 -9.37 28.60 -24.71
C ASP A 75 -8.11 29.11 -24.01
N ARG A 76 -7.76 28.56 -22.85
CA ARG A 76 -6.49 28.88 -22.19
C ARG A 76 -5.30 28.49 -23.05
N GLU A 77 -5.30 27.28 -23.63
CA GLU A 77 -4.24 26.83 -24.53
C GLU A 77 -4.15 27.71 -25.77
N ARG A 78 -5.29 28.17 -26.31
CA ARG A 78 -5.33 29.09 -27.45
C ARG A 78 -4.78 30.48 -27.12
N ILE A 79 -5.10 31.02 -25.93
CA ILE A 79 -4.55 32.30 -25.46
C ILE A 79 -3.04 32.17 -25.22
N VAL A 80 -2.57 31.03 -24.70
CA VAL A 80 -1.14 30.78 -24.44
C VAL A 80 -0.35 30.47 -25.72
N SER A 81 -1.01 29.90 -26.74
CA SER A 81 -0.36 29.41 -27.96
C SER A 81 -0.57 30.28 -29.19
N ALA A 82 -1.30 31.40 -29.08
CA ALA A 82 -1.47 32.33 -30.19
C ALA A 82 -0.09 32.90 -30.60
N PRO A 83 0.41 32.60 -31.80
CA PRO A 83 1.63 33.22 -32.28
C PRO A 83 1.35 34.69 -32.61
N ASP A 84 2.26 35.59 -32.19
CA ASP A 84 2.28 36.99 -32.62
C ASP A 84 2.53 37.06 -34.14
N GLU A 85 1.50 36.87 -34.95
CA GLU A 85 1.60 36.90 -36.43
C GLU A 85 1.73 38.33 -36.99
N ASP A 86 1.53 39.38 -36.18
CA ASP A 86 1.64 40.79 -36.60
C ASP A 86 2.93 41.50 -36.11
N ALA A 87 3.86 40.79 -35.47
CA ALA A 87 5.12 41.36 -34.97
C ALA A 87 6.27 41.39 -36.02
N GLU A 88 5.96 41.48 -37.31
CA GLU A 88 6.97 41.81 -38.31
C GLU A 88 7.28 43.32 -38.29
N SER A 89 8.52 43.64 -37.90
CA SER A 89 9.29 44.85 -38.24
C SER A 89 9.38 46.05 -37.27
N THR A 90 9.14 45.89 -35.97
CA THR A 90 9.68 46.83 -34.96
C THR A 90 10.93 46.27 -34.27
N PRO A 91 12.04 47.03 -34.15
CA PRO A 91 13.25 46.55 -33.49
C PRO A 91 12.95 46.28 -32.01
N HIS A 92 12.86 44.99 -31.67
CA HIS A 92 12.57 44.52 -30.32
C HIS A 92 13.55 45.14 -29.31
N GLY A 93 12.99 45.78 -28.27
CA GLY A 93 13.72 46.03 -27.03
C GLY A 93 14.30 44.71 -26.49
N PRO A 94 15.34 44.79 -25.62
CA PRO A 94 16.07 43.62 -25.17
C PRO A 94 15.12 42.55 -24.63
N THR A 95 15.01 41.43 -25.36
CA THR A 95 14.18 40.29 -24.98
C THR A 95 14.57 39.86 -23.57
N ARG A 96 13.60 39.82 -22.64
CA ARG A 96 13.82 39.26 -21.31
C ARG A 96 14.23 37.80 -21.50
N HIS A 97 15.53 37.55 -21.39
CA HIS A 97 16.05 36.21 -21.52
C HIS A 97 15.48 35.32 -20.41
N GLU A 98 14.92 34.19 -20.81
CA GLU A 98 14.35 33.21 -19.90
C GLU A 98 15.43 32.68 -18.93
N PRO A 99 15.14 32.55 -17.62
CA PRO A 99 16.10 31.97 -16.69
C PRO A 99 16.44 30.53 -17.09
N VAL A 100 17.73 30.21 -17.11
CA VAL A 100 18.18 28.82 -17.27
C VAL A 100 17.59 27.93 -16.17
N SER A 101 17.04 26.78 -16.53
CA SER A 101 16.48 25.83 -15.57
C SER A 101 17.60 25.06 -14.82
N HIS A 102 17.33 24.63 -13.58
CA HIS A 102 18.26 23.77 -12.84
C HIS A 102 18.48 22.43 -13.54
N ALA A 103 17.44 21.87 -14.16
CA ALA A 103 17.51 20.67 -14.96
C ALA A 103 18.51 20.79 -16.12
N ASP A 104 18.51 21.91 -16.85
CA ASP A 104 19.45 22.16 -17.95
C ASP A 104 20.89 22.27 -17.44
N ILE A 105 21.09 22.92 -16.28
CA ILE A 105 22.41 23.00 -15.64
C ILE A 105 22.89 21.61 -15.20
N ASP A 106 22.01 20.80 -14.61
CA ASP A 106 22.37 19.48 -14.10
C ASP A 106 22.90 18.55 -15.21
N LEU A 107 22.46 18.73 -16.46
CA LEU A 107 22.89 17.94 -17.63
C LEU A 107 24.38 18.11 -17.97
N VAL A 108 24.95 19.30 -17.72
CA VAL A 108 26.32 19.65 -18.13
C VAL A 108 27.26 19.85 -16.94
N ARG A 109 26.73 19.93 -15.71
CA ARG A 109 27.50 20.36 -14.52
C ARG A 109 28.75 19.50 -14.27
N ASP A 110 28.64 18.19 -14.38
CA ASP A 110 29.71 17.28 -13.95
C ASP A 110 30.90 17.27 -14.92
N ASP A 111 30.68 17.66 -16.18
CA ASP A 111 31.74 17.81 -17.18
C ASP A 111 32.45 19.16 -17.05
N ALA A 112 31.80 20.16 -16.43
CA ALA A 112 32.32 21.50 -16.31
C ALA A 112 33.53 21.57 -15.36
N PRO A 113 34.63 22.25 -15.76
CA PRO A 113 35.84 22.34 -14.97
C PRO A 113 35.60 23.08 -13.64
N LEU A 114 36.24 22.58 -12.58
CA LEU A 114 36.13 23.13 -11.24
C LEU A 114 37.19 24.20 -10.99
N ASN A 115 36.75 25.41 -10.72
CA ASN A 115 37.59 26.54 -10.32
C ASN A 115 37.45 26.78 -8.81
N PHE A 116 38.52 27.19 -8.15
CA PHE A 116 38.48 27.55 -6.72
C PHE A 116 38.66 29.05 -6.55
N VAL A 117 37.67 29.70 -5.93
CA VAL A 117 37.70 31.12 -5.62
C VAL A 117 37.97 31.30 -4.12
N ARG A 118 38.78 32.32 -3.77
CA ARG A 118 39.16 32.61 -2.37
C ARG A 118 38.96 34.09 -2.07
N PRO A 119 37.71 34.56 -1.91
CA PRO A 119 37.47 35.95 -1.60
C PRO A 119 37.95 36.28 -0.18
N GLN A 120 38.41 37.51 0.00
CA GLN A 120 38.79 38.06 1.29
C GLN A 120 37.85 39.22 1.62
N VAL A 121 37.04 39.07 2.68
CA VAL A 121 36.12 40.10 3.17
C VAL A 121 36.52 40.48 4.58
N GLY A 122 37.09 41.69 4.73
CA GLY A 122 37.71 42.11 5.98
C GLY A 122 38.85 41.16 6.40
N GLN A 123 38.73 40.55 7.57
CA GLN A 123 39.68 39.57 8.10
C GLN A 123 39.33 38.12 7.75
N HIS A 124 38.14 37.87 7.18
CA HIS A 124 37.67 36.53 6.88
C HIS A 124 38.09 36.11 5.47
N ARG A 125 38.59 34.88 5.37
CA ARG A 125 38.90 34.22 4.10
C ARG A 125 37.90 33.12 3.90
N PHE A 126 37.14 33.24 2.82
CA PHE A 126 36.27 32.16 2.38
C PHE A 126 36.94 31.46 1.21
N HIS A 127 36.45 30.26 0.93
CA HIS A 127 36.71 29.59 -0.32
C HIS A 127 35.36 29.11 -0.85
N TYR A 128 35.25 28.95 -2.15
CA TYR A 128 34.09 28.29 -2.76
C TYR A 128 34.50 27.74 -4.12
N GLU A 129 33.70 26.79 -4.58
CA GLU A 129 33.85 26.14 -5.89
C GLU A 129 33.07 26.91 -6.95
N MET A 130 33.63 27.09 -8.14
CA MET A 130 32.98 27.79 -9.24
C MET A 130 33.11 27.01 -10.54
N ARG A 131 32.02 26.87 -11.26
CA ARG A 131 31.97 26.29 -12.60
C ARG A 131 31.47 27.32 -13.59
N ARG A 132 32.06 27.36 -14.78
CA ARG A 132 31.55 28.14 -15.91
C ARG A 132 31.26 27.20 -17.06
N MET A 133 30.01 27.13 -17.48
CA MET A 133 29.53 26.13 -18.43
C MET A 133 28.48 26.74 -19.36
N GLU A 134 28.51 26.33 -20.62
CA GLU A 134 27.52 26.71 -21.61
C GLU A 134 26.43 25.63 -21.67
N VAL A 135 25.27 25.93 -21.07
CA VAL A 135 24.16 24.98 -20.93
C VAL A 135 23.41 24.76 -22.24
N LYS A 136 23.37 25.79 -23.08
CA LYS A 136 22.80 25.83 -24.43
C LYS A 136 23.67 26.77 -25.25
N PRO A 137 23.78 26.60 -26.58
CA PRO A 137 24.59 27.49 -27.41
C PRO A 137 24.31 28.98 -27.13
N GLY A 138 25.34 29.74 -26.77
CA GLY A 138 25.27 31.16 -26.42
C GLY A 138 24.79 31.47 -24.99
N THR A 139 24.37 30.46 -24.22
CA THR A 139 23.85 30.63 -22.86
C THR A 139 24.83 30.10 -21.83
N TRP A 140 25.59 31.01 -21.25
CA TRP A 140 26.61 30.70 -20.25
C TRP A 140 26.06 30.82 -18.83
N VAL A 141 26.43 29.88 -17.98
CA VAL A 141 26.12 29.86 -16.55
C VAL A 141 27.42 29.84 -15.77
N ARG A 142 27.52 30.72 -14.76
CA ARG A 142 28.55 30.70 -13.73
C ARG A 142 27.91 30.26 -12.42
N GLU A 143 28.15 29.01 -12.01
CA GLU A 143 27.59 28.43 -10.79
C GLU A 143 28.65 28.40 -9.69
N ALA A 144 28.40 29.11 -8.59
CA ALA A 144 29.17 29.03 -7.35
C ALA A 144 28.55 27.98 -6.42
N THR A 145 29.31 26.96 -6.03
CA THR A 145 28.94 26.01 -4.97
C THR A 145 29.57 26.43 -3.66
N VAL A 146 28.74 26.64 -2.64
CA VAL A 146 29.16 26.97 -1.27
C VAL A 146 28.81 25.80 -0.35
N LYS A 147 29.83 25.15 0.20
CA LYS A 147 29.72 24.06 1.18
C LYS A 147 29.47 24.64 2.57
N VAL A 148 28.35 24.31 3.18
CA VAL A 148 27.90 24.88 4.44
C VAL A 148 27.81 23.77 5.49
N HIS A 149 28.54 23.94 6.58
CA HIS A 149 28.40 23.13 7.78
C HIS A 149 27.63 23.93 8.84
N ILE A 150 26.51 23.37 9.30
CA ILE A 150 25.70 23.95 10.36
C ILE A 150 25.89 23.10 11.62
N GLU A 151 26.58 23.66 12.60
CA GLU A 151 26.66 23.09 13.95
C GLU A 151 25.30 23.29 14.63
N PRO A 152 24.55 22.20 14.93
CA PRO A 152 23.16 22.29 15.37
C PRO A 152 23.02 22.92 16.76
N GLY A 153 24.05 22.85 17.61
CA GLY A 153 23.95 23.22 19.02
C GLY A 153 22.86 22.37 19.71
N ASP A 154 22.00 23.02 20.49
CA ASP A 154 20.87 22.37 21.19
C ASP A 154 19.62 22.21 20.30
N ARG A 155 19.74 22.40 18.98
CA ARG A 155 18.59 22.33 18.07
C ARG A 155 18.27 20.92 17.63
N THR A 156 16.98 20.66 17.49
CA THR A 156 16.48 19.42 16.90
C THR A 156 16.83 19.35 15.40
N PRO A 157 17.01 18.15 14.82
CA PRO A 157 17.23 18.00 13.37
C PRO A 157 16.21 18.74 12.51
N HIS A 158 14.93 18.70 12.93
CA HIS A 158 13.85 19.40 12.24
C HIS A 158 14.05 20.92 12.17
N GLN A 159 14.52 21.55 13.26
CA GLN A 159 14.81 22.99 13.27
C GLN A 159 15.99 23.35 12.36
N VAL A 160 17.02 22.49 12.31
CA VAL A 160 18.15 22.66 11.40
C VAL A 160 17.70 22.56 9.95
N ASP A 161 16.82 21.60 9.63
CA ASP A 161 16.28 21.42 8.28
C ASP A 161 15.37 22.59 7.87
N GLN A 162 14.57 23.15 8.80
CA GLN A 162 13.81 24.37 8.54
C GLN A 162 14.72 25.56 8.22
N LEU A 163 15.82 25.72 8.98
CA LEU A 163 16.80 26.78 8.73
C LEU A 163 17.50 26.57 7.37
N TRP A 164 17.88 25.34 7.05
CA TRP A 164 18.46 24.96 5.75
C TRP A 164 17.51 25.32 4.59
N LYS A 165 16.23 24.98 4.72
CA LYS A 165 15.22 25.32 3.71
C LYS A 165 15.11 26.85 3.49
N LYS A 166 15.10 27.64 4.57
CA LYS A 166 15.08 29.11 4.47
C LYS A 166 16.34 29.65 3.78
N LEU A 167 17.51 29.09 4.12
CA LEU A 167 18.79 29.45 3.53
C LEU A 167 18.78 29.18 2.02
N GLU A 168 18.34 27.99 1.58
CA GLU A 168 18.25 27.64 0.16
C GLU A 168 17.28 28.57 -0.58
N GLN A 169 16.10 28.83 -0.01
CA GLN A 169 15.11 29.74 -0.60
C GLN A 169 15.65 31.16 -0.74
N GLY A 170 16.31 31.69 0.29
CA GLY A 170 16.91 33.01 0.26
C GLY A 170 18.02 33.11 -0.78
N ALA A 171 18.92 32.12 -0.85
CA ALA A 171 19.98 32.12 -1.85
C ALA A 171 19.43 32.03 -3.28
N ASP A 172 18.37 31.24 -3.48
CA ASP A 172 17.70 31.13 -4.78
C ASP A 172 17.09 32.47 -5.22
N GLN A 173 16.30 33.09 -4.34
CA GLN A 173 15.67 34.39 -4.60
C GLN A 173 16.69 35.51 -4.86
N GLN A 174 17.78 35.51 -4.11
CA GLN A 174 18.78 36.58 -4.18
C GLN A 174 19.73 36.46 -5.36
N PHE A 175 20.16 35.23 -5.72
CA PHE A 175 21.27 35.04 -6.65
C PHE A 175 20.85 34.36 -7.97
N ASN A 176 19.84 33.50 -7.96
CA ASN A 176 19.58 32.59 -9.08
C ASN A 176 18.73 33.20 -10.21
N HIS A 177 18.45 34.50 -10.16
CA HIS A 177 17.74 35.21 -11.23
C HIS A 177 18.61 36.25 -11.93
N GLU A 178 19.89 36.34 -11.55
CA GLU A 178 20.76 37.44 -11.93
C GLU A 178 21.66 37.13 -13.11
N ARG A 179 22.05 38.18 -13.82
CA ARG A 179 23.06 38.14 -14.88
C ARG A 179 24.26 38.98 -14.51
N LEU A 180 25.44 38.43 -14.74
CA LEU A 180 26.69 39.15 -14.59
C LEU A 180 26.86 40.17 -15.74
N PRO A 181 27.65 41.24 -15.55
CA PRO A 181 28.01 42.18 -16.63
C PRO A 181 28.53 41.52 -17.92
N GLY A 182 29.12 40.31 -17.85
CA GLY A 182 29.55 39.54 -19.01
C GLY A 182 28.44 38.78 -19.76
N GLY A 183 27.19 38.85 -19.31
CA GLY A 183 26.04 38.14 -19.87
C GLY A 183 25.79 36.74 -19.30
N ASP A 184 26.78 36.15 -18.62
CA ASP A 184 26.64 34.87 -17.90
C ASP A 184 25.47 34.96 -16.89
N HIS A 185 24.62 33.93 -16.84
CA HIS A 185 23.71 33.74 -15.71
C HIS A 185 24.50 33.36 -14.47
N PHE A 186 24.27 34.04 -13.36
CA PHE A 186 24.90 33.68 -12.09
C PHE A 186 24.00 32.73 -11.31
N ARG A 187 24.59 31.71 -10.70
CA ARG A 187 23.89 30.75 -9.85
C ARG A 187 24.68 30.47 -8.59
N VAL A 188 23.98 30.32 -7.48
CA VAL A 188 24.52 29.87 -6.21
C VAL A 188 23.84 28.56 -5.84
N ARG A 189 24.68 27.55 -5.62
CA ARG A 189 24.32 26.23 -5.14
C ARG A 189 24.86 26.05 -3.73
N LEU A 190 24.01 25.63 -2.82
CA LEU A 190 24.42 25.34 -1.45
C LEU A 190 24.54 23.83 -1.27
N GLU A 191 25.63 23.40 -0.65
CA GLU A 191 25.88 21.99 -0.36
C GLU A 191 26.04 21.81 1.15
N ARG A 192 25.14 21.08 1.79
CA ARG A 192 25.26 20.78 3.23
C ARG A 192 26.34 19.72 3.41
N VAL A 193 27.34 20.02 4.24
CA VAL A 193 28.43 19.08 4.57
C VAL A 193 28.43 18.75 6.06
N ASP A 194 28.63 17.46 6.36
CA ASP A 194 28.64 16.96 7.74
C ASP A 194 29.98 17.18 8.43
N ASP A 195 31.10 17.10 7.68
CA ASP A 195 32.41 17.45 8.20
C ASP A 195 32.63 18.97 8.14
N ARG A 196 32.93 19.55 9.29
CA ARG A 196 33.31 20.95 9.44
C ARG A 196 34.54 21.30 8.60
N LEU A 197 35.46 20.37 8.38
CA LEU A 197 36.69 20.60 7.62
C LEU A 197 36.44 20.79 6.13
N ASP A 198 35.38 20.19 5.60
CA ASP A 198 34.99 20.29 4.18
C ASP A 198 34.16 21.55 3.87
N ALA A 199 33.82 22.34 4.89
CA ALA A 199 32.92 23.48 4.76
C ALA A 199 33.64 24.78 4.36
N ASP A 200 33.07 25.45 3.35
CA ASP A 200 33.36 26.82 2.94
C ASP A 200 32.85 27.83 3.98
N VAL A 201 31.64 27.56 4.51
CA VAL A 201 30.97 28.34 5.55
C VAL A 201 30.65 27.45 6.73
N ARG A 202 31.05 27.90 7.92
CA ARG A 202 30.79 27.22 9.19
C ARG A 202 29.88 28.10 10.01
N ALA A 203 28.73 27.57 10.39
CA ALA A 203 27.71 28.29 11.11
C ALA A 203 27.30 27.53 12.37
N LYS A 204 27.34 28.20 13.52
CA LYS A 204 26.75 27.67 14.75
C LYS A 204 25.37 28.27 14.98
N ILE A 205 24.37 27.44 15.24
CA ILE A 205 23.04 27.93 15.61
C ILE A 205 23.04 28.36 17.09
N THR A 206 22.62 29.59 17.38
CA THR A 206 22.47 30.11 18.75
C THR A 206 21.08 30.70 19.00
N GLU A 207 20.58 30.62 20.24
CA GLU A 207 19.28 31.23 20.60
C GLU A 207 19.33 32.76 20.63
N SER A 208 20.44 33.30 21.16
CA SER A 208 20.61 34.73 21.42
C SER A 208 22.04 35.14 21.07
N GLY A 209 22.18 36.30 20.43
CA GLY A 209 23.47 36.85 20.04
C GLY A 209 23.38 37.67 18.77
N PRO A 210 24.47 38.38 18.41
CA PRO A 210 24.56 39.05 17.13
C PRO A 210 24.55 38.01 16.01
N ASP A 211 23.71 38.24 15.00
CA ASP A 211 23.61 37.39 13.81
C ASP A 211 24.85 37.63 12.92
N ARG A 212 25.92 36.87 13.16
CA ARG A 212 27.24 37.02 12.49
C ARG A 212 27.40 36.02 11.34
N HIS A 213 28.44 36.14 10.53
CA HIS A 213 28.69 35.20 9.42
C HIS A 213 28.86 33.74 9.91
N ASP A 214 29.42 33.54 11.11
CA ASP A 214 29.68 32.23 11.73
C ASP A 214 28.65 31.80 12.79
N THR A 215 27.69 32.68 13.10
CA THR A 215 26.69 32.48 14.15
C THR A 215 25.31 32.82 13.62
N TRP A 216 24.43 31.83 13.50
CA TRP A 216 23.12 31.97 12.87
C TRP A 216 22.00 31.77 13.90
N ARG A 217 20.84 32.37 13.64
CA ARG A 217 19.67 32.20 14.50
C ARG A 217 18.61 31.33 13.81
N PRO A 218 17.84 30.52 14.56
CA PRO A 218 16.74 29.73 13.97
C PRO A 218 15.63 30.59 13.34
N ASP A 219 15.46 31.80 13.85
CA ASP A 219 14.49 32.78 13.38
C ASP A 219 15.03 33.67 12.25
N SER A 220 16.30 33.51 11.83
CA SER A 220 16.84 34.23 10.67
C SER A 220 15.96 34.01 9.44
N THR A 221 15.70 35.09 8.70
CA THR A 221 14.93 35.06 7.45
C THR A 221 15.77 34.52 6.29
N GLY A 222 15.13 34.14 5.19
CA GLY A 222 15.84 33.75 3.96
C GLY A 222 16.82 34.83 3.49
N ASP A 223 16.41 36.09 3.49
CA ASP A 223 17.26 37.22 3.06
C ASP A 223 18.49 37.43 3.96
N GLN A 224 18.34 37.28 5.27
CA GLN A 224 19.46 37.37 6.22
C GLN A 224 20.47 36.24 5.99
N LEU A 225 19.98 35.03 5.73
CA LEU A 225 20.79 33.87 5.43
C LEU A 225 21.48 34.02 4.06
N ALA A 226 20.76 34.51 3.04
CA ALA A 226 21.30 34.82 1.72
C ALA A 226 22.39 35.90 1.77
N HIS A 227 22.21 36.94 2.59
CA HIS A 227 23.21 37.97 2.81
C HIS A 227 24.52 37.38 3.35
N LYS A 228 24.46 36.44 4.30
CA LYS A 228 25.66 35.75 4.83
C LYS A 228 26.37 34.93 3.76
N ILE A 229 25.62 34.28 2.87
CA ILE A 229 26.17 33.61 1.69
C ILE A 229 26.81 34.63 0.74
N GLY A 230 26.18 35.78 0.52
CA GLY A 230 26.75 36.89 -0.25
C GLY A 230 28.12 37.34 0.29
N THR A 231 28.25 37.48 1.61
CA THR A 231 29.54 37.78 2.25
C THR A 231 30.57 36.68 1.99
N ALA A 232 30.18 35.40 2.06
CA ALA A 232 31.06 34.28 1.75
C ALA A 232 31.51 34.27 0.28
N LEU A 233 30.68 34.77 -0.62
CA LEU A 233 30.99 34.95 -2.05
C LEU A 233 31.83 36.19 -2.34
N GLY A 234 32.16 37.00 -1.32
CA GLY A 234 33.01 38.19 -1.48
C GLY A 234 32.25 39.51 -1.60
N LEU A 235 30.92 39.52 -1.45
CA LEU A 235 30.15 40.77 -1.48
C LEU A 235 30.48 41.62 -0.26
N THR A 236 30.86 42.88 -0.52
CA THR A 236 31.04 43.91 0.51
C THR A 236 29.87 44.89 0.45
N GLU A 237 29.52 45.49 1.58
CA GLU A 237 28.48 46.54 1.69
C GLU A 237 27.05 46.14 1.26
N HIS A 238 26.81 44.86 0.95
CA HIS A 238 25.47 44.33 0.73
C HIS A 238 24.69 44.24 2.05
N HIS A 239 23.43 44.66 2.13
CA HIS A 239 22.60 44.44 3.33
C HIS A 239 21.49 43.40 3.09
N ALA A 240 20.99 42.78 4.17
CA ALA A 240 19.93 41.78 4.08
C ALA A 240 18.64 42.37 3.50
N GLY A 241 18.05 41.71 2.50
CA GLY A 241 16.82 42.13 1.82
C GLY A 241 17.03 43.15 0.69
N GLU A 242 18.26 43.61 0.48
CA GLU A 242 18.58 44.47 -0.66
C GLU A 242 18.73 43.64 -1.94
N LYS A 243 18.23 44.14 -3.06
CA LYS A 243 18.53 43.53 -4.37
C LYS A 243 20.01 43.71 -4.73
N LEU A 244 20.58 42.76 -5.46
CA LEU A 244 21.96 42.90 -5.93
C LEU A 244 22.08 44.11 -6.86
N THR A 245 23.03 45.00 -6.55
CA THR A 245 23.35 46.15 -7.39
C THR A 245 24.32 45.73 -8.50
N GLN A 246 24.47 46.56 -9.53
CA GLN A 246 25.50 46.35 -10.56
C GLN A 246 26.91 46.26 -9.96
N HIS A 247 27.17 46.97 -8.86
CA HIS A 247 28.43 46.85 -8.12
C HIS A 247 28.61 45.44 -7.53
N HIS A 248 27.57 44.88 -6.89
CA HIS A 248 27.60 43.51 -6.36
C HIS A 248 27.80 42.48 -7.49
N LEU A 249 27.11 42.63 -8.62
CA LEU A 249 27.25 41.73 -9.77
C LEU A 249 28.66 41.81 -10.40
N ALA A 250 29.27 43.00 -10.41
CA ALA A 250 30.67 43.18 -10.82
C ALA A 250 31.65 42.50 -9.84
N GLN A 251 31.37 42.53 -8.53
CA GLN A 251 32.17 41.79 -7.54
C GLN A 251 32.09 40.28 -7.77
N LEU A 252 30.90 39.73 -8.02
CA LEU A 252 30.70 38.30 -8.33
C LEU A 252 31.30 37.89 -9.68
N SER A 253 31.54 38.85 -10.57
CA SER A 253 32.19 38.62 -11.87
C SER A 253 33.71 38.54 -11.79
N GLN A 254 34.32 38.94 -10.67
CA GLN A 254 35.78 38.93 -10.54
C GLN A 254 36.31 37.52 -10.70
N GLU A 255 37.19 37.35 -11.69
CA GLU A 255 37.79 36.06 -11.99
C GLU A 255 38.93 35.74 -11.01
N PRO A 256 39.19 34.45 -10.75
CA PRO A 256 40.44 34.03 -10.13
C PRO A 256 41.62 34.60 -10.91
N LYS A 257 42.76 34.82 -10.25
CA LYS A 257 43.99 35.33 -10.90
C LYS A 257 44.47 34.52 -12.10
N ARG A 258 44.02 33.27 -12.24
CA ARG A 258 44.35 32.35 -13.35
C ARG A 258 43.30 32.32 -14.46
N GLY A 259 42.26 33.16 -14.39
CA GLY A 259 41.07 33.03 -15.24
C GLY A 259 40.09 31.99 -14.70
N VAL A 260 38.95 31.86 -15.38
CA VAL A 260 37.95 30.82 -15.11
C VAL A 260 38.00 29.81 -16.25
N ASP A 261 38.45 28.59 -15.96
CA ASP A 261 38.31 27.48 -16.91
C ASP A 261 36.82 27.29 -17.19
N SER A 262 36.47 27.13 -18.46
CA SER A 262 35.08 27.10 -18.90
C SER A 262 34.84 25.99 -19.92
N MET A 263 33.65 25.39 -19.88
CA MET A 263 33.26 24.33 -20.81
C MET A 263 32.20 24.84 -21.81
N PRO A 264 32.50 24.90 -23.12
CA PRO A 264 31.51 25.20 -24.15
C PRO A 264 30.54 24.02 -24.36
N HIS A 265 29.37 24.29 -24.92
CA HIS A 265 28.27 23.32 -24.98
C HIS A 265 28.65 22.09 -25.82
N ALA A 266 29.41 22.31 -26.90
CA ALA A 266 29.87 21.26 -27.80
C ALA A 266 30.85 20.25 -27.14
N GLU A 267 31.43 20.60 -26.00
CA GLU A 267 32.29 19.70 -25.23
C GLU A 267 31.51 18.92 -24.16
N SER A 268 30.25 19.29 -23.89
CA SER A 268 29.43 18.59 -22.90
C SER A 268 28.98 17.21 -23.40
N HIS A 269 29.03 16.21 -22.52
CA HIS A 269 28.54 14.86 -22.82
C HIS A 269 27.04 14.71 -22.60
N ALA A 270 26.33 15.82 -22.30
CA ALA A 270 24.89 15.85 -22.06
C ALA A 270 24.06 15.19 -23.18
N ASP A 271 24.52 15.27 -24.43
CA ASP A 271 23.85 14.70 -25.60
C ASP A 271 24.26 13.24 -25.91
N THR A 272 25.22 12.69 -25.17
CA THR A 272 25.85 11.40 -25.52
C THR A 272 25.37 10.25 -24.62
N ARG A 273 24.30 9.56 -25.06
CA ARG A 273 23.91 8.18 -24.68
C ARG A 273 23.62 7.88 -23.20
N GLN A 274 23.73 8.85 -22.28
CA GLN A 274 23.44 8.64 -20.88
C GLN A 274 21.95 8.82 -20.60
N ASP A 275 21.34 7.83 -19.95
CA ASP A 275 19.96 7.96 -19.51
C ASP A 275 19.86 8.87 -18.29
N TRP A 276 19.06 9.92 -18.43
CA TRP A 276 18.80 10.91 -17.38
C TRP A 276 17.45 10.62 -16.71
N PHE A 277 17.45 10.66 -15.39
CA PHE A 277 16.26 10.60 -14.54
C PHE A 277 15.88 12.01 -14.12
N SER A 278 14.59 12.22 -13.89
CA SER A 278 14.05 13.52 -13.46
C SER A 278 13.34 13.39 -12.12
N GLY A 279 13.45 14.40 -11.28
CA GLY A 279 12.74 14.48 -10.00
C GLY A 279 12.72 15.91 -9.48
N HIS A 280 12.25 16.11 -8.26
CA HIS A 280 12.18 17.43 -7.62
C HIS A 280 12.97 17.42 -6.32
N ASP A 281 13.77 18.45 -6.09
CA ASP A 281 14.44 18.60 -4.79
C ASP A 281 13.48 19.13 -3.72
N ALA A 282 13.98 19.32 -2.49
CA ALA A 282 13.18 19.82 -1.36
C ALA A 282 12.60 21.24 -1.58
N ALA A 283 13.14 22.00 -2.54
CA ALA A 283 12.63 23.31 -2.94
C ALA A 283 11.59 23.22 -4.07
N GLY A 284 11.29 22.01 -4.57
CA GLY A 284 10.33 21.79 -5.65
C GLY A 284 10.89 22.08 -7.05
N ARG A 285 12.21 22.24 -7.19
CA ARG A 285 12.84 22.50 -8.49
C ARG A 285 13.06 21.18 -9.24
N GLU A 286 12.76 21.16 -10.53
CA GLU A 286 13.09 20.00 -11.37
C GLU A 286 14.61 19.81 -11.43
N ARG A 287 15.06 18.58 -11.17
CA ARG A 287 16.44 18.14 -11.19
C ARG A 287 16.60 17.00 -12.16
N ARG A 288 17.75 16.95 -12.85
CA ARG A 288 18.13 15.83 -13.72
C ARG A 288 19.40 15.18 -13.22
N PHE A 289 19.48 13.86 -13.29
CA PHE A 289 20.66 13.12 -12.86
C PHE A 289 20.78 11.78 -13.57
N PRO A 290 22.00 11.28 -13.80
CA PRO A 290 22.20 9.93 -14.30
C PRO A 290 22.18 8.91 -13.17
N MET A 291 21.98 7.62 -13.51
CA MET A 291 21.94 6.51 -12.55
C MET A 291 23.18 6.46 -11.66
N GLY A 292 24.36 6.74 -12.23
CA GLY A 292 25.63 6.69 -11.50
C GLY A 292 25.76 7.67 -10.34
N ARG A 293 24.87 8.69 -10.25
CA ARG A 293 24.81 9.62 -9.12
C ARG A 293 23.82 9.20 -8.03
N VAL A 294 22.95 8.24 -8.30
CA VAL A 294 21.99 7.73 -7.31
C VAL A 294 22.76 6.87 -6.31
N THR A 295 22.75 7.29 -5.04
CA THR A 295 23.34 6.49 -3.97
C THR A 295 22.47 5.26 -3.75
N GLN A 296 23.09 4.08 -3.89
CA GLN A 296 22.43 2.79 -3.69
C GLN A 296 23.37 1.83 -2.98
N THR A 297 22.82 0.97 -2.13
CA THR A 297 23.54 -0.07 -1.41
C THR A 297 22.76 -1.38 -1.51
N ASP A 298 23.44 -2.47 -1.89
CA ASP A 298 22.83 -3.80 -1.94
C ASP A 298 22.44 -4.26 -0.53
N LEU A 299 21.19 -4.71 -0.36
CA LEU A 299 20.73 -5.33 0.88
C LEU A 299 21.07 -6.81 0.87
N ARG A 300 21.80 -7.25 1.90
CA ARG A 300 22.30 -8.62 2.03
C ARG A 300 21.76 -9.29 3.29
N ASP A 301 21.35 -10.55 3.16
CA ASP A 301 20.88 -11.35 4.29
C ASP A 301 22.05 -11.86 5.15
N SER A 302 21.75 -12.66 6.19
CA SER A 302 22.76 -13.27 7.07
C SER A 302 23.75 -14.17 6.33
N SER A 303 23.36 -14.73 5.17
CA SER A 303 24.22 -15.57 4.32
C SER A 303 25.09 -14.76 3.36
N GLY A 304 24.87 -13.44 3.28
CA GLY A 304 25.53 -12.55 2.33
C GLY A 304 24.86 -12.47 0.95
N LYS A 305 23.75 -13.20 0.76
CA LYS A 305 22.98 -13.19 -0.48
C LYS A 305 22.25 -11.85 -0.61
N VAL A 306 22.33 -11.26 -1.80
CA VAL A 306 21.62 -10.03 -2.12
C VAL A 306 20.14 -10.33 -2.34
N PHE A 307 19.26 -9.57 -1.70
CA PHE A 307 17.82 -9.71 -1.87
C PHE A 307 17.08 -8.38 -2.08
N GLY A 308 17.83 -7.28 -2.29
CA GLY A 308 17.25 -5.99 -2.61
C GLY A 308 18.27 -4.86 -2.69
N THR A 309 17.76 -3.64 -2.77
CA THR A 309 18.56 -2.40 -2.80
C THR A 309 17.98 -1.37 -1.84
N SER A 310 18.86 -0.65 -1.15
CA SER A 310 18.55 0.54 -0.37
C SER A 310 19.04 1.81 -1.07
N PHE A 311 18.25 2.88 -0.99
CA PHE A 311 18.55 4.22 -1.52
C PHE A 311 18.56 5.30 -0.42
N TYR A 312 18.70 4.88 0.85
CA TYR A 312 18.77 5.81 1.97
C TYR A 312 20.00 6.73 1.88
N LYS A 313 19.80 8.00 2.26
CA LYS A 313 20.87 9.00 2.34
C LYS A 313 21.76 8.75 3.55
N GLU A 314 21.14 8.63 4.72
CA GLU A 314 21.85 8.67 5.98
C GLU A 314 22.48 7.32 6.31
N GLU A 315 23.72 7.35 6.78
CA GLU A 315 24.43 6.14 7.21
C GLU A 315 23.69 5.44 8.37
N SER A 316 22.95 6.20 9.20
CA SER A 316 22.04 5.68 10.23
C SER A 316 20.95 4.79 9.63
N ASP A 317 20.21 5.30 8.65
CA ASP A 317 19.13 4.60 7.95
C ASP A 317 19.66 3.42 7.14
N GLN A 318 20.78 3.59 6.44
CA GLN A 318 21.44 2.52 5.71
C GLN A 318 21.88 1.41 6.67
N ARG A 319 22.50 1.75 7.81
CA ARG A 319 22.85 0.76 8.84
C ARG A 319 21.62 0.08 9.43
N ALA A 320 20.51 0.81 9.61
CA ALA A 320 19.27 0.22 10.07
C ALA A 320 18.70 -0.79 9.06
N ALA A 321 18.73 -0.46 7.77
CA ALA A 321 18.29 -1.33 6.68
C ALA A 321 19.21 -2.56 6.55
N ASP A 322 20.53 -2.36 6.60
CA ASP A 322 21.52 -3.43 6.60
C ASP A 322 21.37 -4.37 7.78
N ARG A 323 21.20 -3.84 8.99
CA ARG A 323 21.01 -4.65 10.20
C ARG A 323 19.71 -5.44 10.15
N TRP A 324 18.64 -4.78 9.70
CA TRP A 324 17.36 -5.42 9.45
C TRP A 324 17.49 -6.57 8.45
N ALA A 325 18.22 -6.35 7.36
CA ALA A 325 18.46 -7.33 6.31
C ALA A 325 19.29 -8.53 6.81
N ARG A 326 20.38 -8.29 7.53
CA ARG A 326 21.31 -9.32 7.97
C ARG A 326 20.80 -10.21 9.10
N GLY A 327 19.84 -9.79 9.90
CA GLY A 327 19.56 -10.56 11.12
C GLY A 327 18.76 -11.87 10.94
N GLY A 328 18.30 -12.21 9.72
CA GLY A 328 17.72 -13.53 9.39
C GLY A 328 16.33 -13.85 9.98
N ASN A 329 15.27 -13.68 9.19
CA ASN A 329 13.83 -13.87 9.48
C ASN A 329 13.03 -12.57 9.78
N PRO A 330 12.52 -11.89 8.73
CA PRO A 330 11.64 -10.75 8.87
C PRO A 330 10.15 -11.15 8.90
N ASP A 331 9.74 -12.32 9.39
CA ASP A 331 8.35 -12.80 9.23
C ASP A 331 7.32 -12.10 10.12
N ARG A 332 7.75 -11.28 11.09
CA ARG A 332 6.84 -10.61 12.05
C ARG A 332 6.68 -9.14 11.73
N VAL A 333 5.50 -8.69 11.31
CA VAL A 333 5.17 -7.24 11.32
C VAL A 333 4.67 -6.89 12.70
N TYR A 334 5.16 -5.80 13.25
CA TYR A 334 4.58 -5.15 14.41
C TYR A 334 3.71 -4.03 13.89
N GLN A 335 2.44 -3.99 14.25
CA GLN A 335 1.61 -2.82 14.01
C GLN A 335 1.40 -2.15 15.35
N TYR A 336 1.52 -0.83 15.37
CA TYR A 336 1.26 0.01 16.54
C TYR A 336 -0.12 0.63 16.38
N ASP A 337 -0.90 0.70 17.46
CA ASP A 337 -2.26 1.24 17.43
C ASP A 337 -2.28 2.72 16.98
N ALA A 338 -3.36 3.15 16.33
CA ALA A 338 -3.67 4.56 16.03
C ALA A 338 -3.66 5.45 17.28
N ASP A 339 -4.05 4.91 18.43
CA ASP A 339 -4.12 5.65 19.70
C ASP A 339 -2.77 5.67 20.47
N GLY A 340 -1.75 4.95 19.99
CA GLY A 340 -0.50 4.67 20.68
C GLY A 340 0.39 5.90 20.94
N LYS A 341 0.12 6.63 22.02
CA LYS A 341 1.00 7.70 22.54
C LYS A 341 2.26 7.17 23.25
N ASP A 342 2.30 5.89 23.60
CA ASP A 342 3.42 5.29 24.33
C ASP A 342 4.27 4.40 23.44
N ARG A 343 5.40 4.95 22.97
CA ARG A 343 6.43 4.22 22.22
C ARG A 343 7.10 3.09 23.04
N GLY A 344 6.73 2.92 24.32
CA GLY A 344 7.38 1.99 25.26
C GLY A 344 6.60 0.71 25.58
N ALA A 345 5.27 0.66 25.41
CA ALA A 345 4.48 -0.51 25.82
C ALA A 345 4.52 -1.61 24.75
N ILE A 346 5.05 -2.78 25.11
CA ILE A 346 5.21 -3.97 24.23
C ILE A 346 3.88 -4.74 24.09
N ASP A 347 2.97 -4.60 25.06
CA ASP A 347 1.72 -5.38 25.11
C ASP A 347 0.65 -4.95 24.08
N SER A 348 0.80 -3.77 23.47
CA SER A 348 -0.13 -3.21 22.49
C SER A 348 0.28 -3.45 21.04
N ASP A 349 1.17 -4.40 20.73
CA ASP A 349 1.58 -4.63 19.34
C ASP A 349 0.74 -5.74 18.69
N LEU A 350 0.18 -5.48 17.51
CA LEU A 350 -0.35 -6.55 16.66
C LEU A 350 0.81 -7.18 15.91
N VAL A 351 1.19 -8.39 16.33
CA VAL A 351 2.24 -9.16 15.67
C VAL A 351 1.63 -10.11 14.66
N THR A 352 1.88 -9.89 13.37
CA THR A 352 1.32 -10.70 12.29
C THR A 352 2.42 -11.36 11.48
N SER A 353 2.11 -12.54 10.92
CA SER A 353 2.94 -13.20 9.92
C SER A 353 2.92 -12.39 8.63
N ARG A 354 4.10 -12.17 8.03
CA ARG A 354 4.23 -11.43 6.77
C ARG A 354 3.86 -12.29 5.57
N PRO A 355 3.17 -11.73 4.57
CA PRO A 355 3.11 -12.35 3.26
C PRO A 355 4.48 -12.29 2.57
N GLY A 356 5.12 -13.45 2.35
CA GLY A 356 6.14 -13.62 1.30
C GLY A 356 7.53 -13.01 1.54
N MET A 357 7.95 -12.76 2.78
CA MET A 357 9.15 -11.99 3.07
C MET A 357 10.43 -12.80 3.36
N ALA A 358 10.34 -14.01 3.93
CA ALA A 358 11.53 -14.75 4.34
C ALA A 358 12.51 -15.04 3.18
N ASP A 359 12.00 -15.42 2.00
CA ASP A 359 12.85 -15.87 0.87
C ASP A 359 12.38 -15.43 -0.53
N GLU A 360 11.20 -14.79 -0.66
CA GLU A 360 10.52 -14.65 -1.96
C GLU A 360 10.34 -13.20 -2.44
N SER A 361 10.70 -12.22 -1.60
CA SER A 361 10.54 -10.80 -1.93
C SER A 361 11.84 -10.12 -2.30
N ALA A 362 11.85 -9.38 -3.40
CA ALA A 362 12.88 -8.40 -3.74
C ALA A 362 12.57 -7.09 -3.01
N VAL A 363 13.54 -6.53 -2.27
CA VAL A 363 13.31 -5.35 -1.43
C VAL A 363 13.81 -4.08 -2.12
N LEU A 364 13.01 -3.02 -2.05
CA LEU A 364 13.43 -1.65 -2.34
C LEU A 364 13.24 -0.83 -1.06
N ALA A 365 14.32 -0.28 -0.52
CA ALA A 365 14.30 0.52 0.70
C ALA A 365 14.64 1.98 0.42
N PHE A 366 13.75 2.91 0.79
CA PHE A 366 13.91 4.34 0.52
C PHE A 366 12.90 5.16 1.33
N HIS A 367 13.14 6.46 1.49
CA HIS A 367 12.15 7.35 2.09
C HIS A 367 11.03 7.64 1.10
N ALA A 368 9.78 7.70 1.53
CA ALA A 368 8.67 7.98 0.64
C ALA A 368 7.56 8.78 1.33
N ASN A 369 6.72 9.37 0.49
CA ASN A 369 5.37 9.79 0.84
C ASN A 369 4.38 9.02 -0.05
N PRO A 370 3.07 9.25 0.04
CA PRO A 370 2.09 8.50 -0.76
C PRO A 370 2.25 8.63 -2.28
N TYR A 371 3.04 9.59 -2.79
CA TYR A 371 3.10 9.96 -4.21
C TYR A 371 4.49 9.86 -4.84
N THR A 372 5.56 9.97 -4.05
CA THR A 372 6.94 10.12 -4.54
C THR A 372 7.94 9.35 -3.68
N ALA A 373 9.00 8.84 -4.33
CA ALA A 373 10.13 8.22 -3.66
C ALA A 373 11.27 9.24 -3.50
N GLY A 374 11.79 9.41 -2.28
CA GLY A 374 12.96 10.21 -1.98
C GLY A 374 14.25 9.40 -2.18
N LEU A 375 15.11 9.88 -3.07
CA LEU A 375 16.40 9.29 -3.37
C LEU A 375 17.53 10.25 -3.02
N HIS A 376 18.66 9.71 -2.57
CA HIS A 376 19.85 10.53 -2.46
C HIS A 376 20.63 10.55 -3.78
N VAL A 377 20.85 11.74 -4.32
CA VAL A 377 21.63 11.96 -5.54
C VAL A 377 22.87 12.78 -5.17
N ARG A 378 24.05 12.21 -5.41
CA ARG A 378 25.34 12.84 -5.06
C ARG A 378 25.44 14.22 -5.69
N GLY A 379 25.64 15.26 -4.88
CA GLY A 379 25.75 16.66 -5.33
C GLY A 379 24.43 17.37 -5.67
N LEU A 380 23.27 16.69 -5.62
CA LEU A 380 21.95 17.34 -5.69
C LEU A 380 21.17 17.24 -4.37
N GLY A 381 21.57 16.34 -3.46
CA GLY A 381 20.90 16.14 -2.18
C GLY A 381 19.79 15.11 -2.27
N THR A 382 18.67 15.34 -1.58
CA THR A 382 17.48 14.49 -1.66
C THR A 382 16.61 14.93 -2.83
N VAL A 383 16.29 14.01 -3.73
CA VAL A 383 15.43 14.24 -4.88
C VAL A 383 14.24 13.30 -4.82
N HIS A 384 13.04 13.86 -4.86
CA HIS A 384 11.78 13.15 -4.91
C HIS A 384 11.43 12.81 -6.37
N VAL A 385 11.40 11.53 -6.69
CA VAL A 385 11.06 11.03 -8.03
C VAL A 385 9.64 10.49 -8.06
N ARG A 386 9.04 10.57 -9.25
CA ARG A 386 7.73 9.97 -9.53
C ARG A 386 7.85 8.44 -9.58
N PRO A 387 6.74 7.70 -9.41
CA PRO A 387 6.76 6.23 -9.34
C PRO A 387 7.29 5.55 -10.61
N ASP A 388 7.02 6.13 -11.78
CA ASP A 388 7.52 5.66 -13.08
C ASP A 388 9.05 5.81 -13.17
N THR A 389 9.58 6.96 -12.77
CA THR A 389 11.03 7.20 -12.71
C THR A 389 11.70 6.27 -11.69
N MET A 390 11.07 6.05 -10.52
CA MET A 390 11.55 5.08 -9.53
C MET A 390 11.59 3.65 -10.10
N GLY A 391 10.59 3.27 -10.91
CA GLY A 391 10.55 1.98 -11.60
C GLY A 391 11.70 1.80 -12.59
N GLU A 392 12.07 2.86 -13.33
CA GLU A 392 13.24 2.85 -14.21
C GLU A 392 14.56 2.74 -13.43
N ILE A 393 14.68 3.44 -12.30
CA ILE A 393 15.84 3.37 -11.41
C ILE A 393 15.98 1.96 -10.81
N ALA A 394 14.89 1.39 -10.30
CA ALA A 394 14.86 0.02 -9.78
C ALA A 394 15.25 -1.00 -10.85
N ALA A 395 14.75 -0.85 -12.08
CA ALA A 395 15.08 -1.70 -13.22
C ALA A 395 16.54 -1.64 -13.68
N ARG A 396 17.36 -0.75 -13.09
CA ARG A 396 18.80 -0.60 -13.35
C ARG A 396 19.65 -0.82 -12.10
N SER A 397 19.00 -1.10 -10.97
CA SER A 397 19.70 -1.36 -9.72
C SER A 397 20.16 -2.81 -9.67
N SER A 398 21.47 -3.02 -9.53
CA SER A 398 22.08 -4.36 -9.54
C SER A 398 21.52 -5.27 -8.44
N GLY A 399 21.40 -4.77 -7.21
CA GLY A 399 20.92 -5.57 -6.09
C GLY A 399 19.46 -6.00 -6.24
N PHE A 400 18.61 -5.11 -6.74
CA PHE A 400 17.21 -5.43 -7.03
C PHE A 400 17.07 -6.43 -8.18
N LEU A 401 17.78 -6.22 -9.30
CA LEU A 401 17.76 -7.15 -10.43
C LEU A 401 18.31 -8.52 -10.07
N GLN A 402 19.35 -8.59 -9.22
CA GLN A 402 19.86 -9.85 -8.70
C GLN A 402 18.77 -10.58 -7.88
N ALA A 403 18.09 -9.87 -6.98
CA ALA A 403 17.02 -10.44 -6.18
C ALA A 403 15.86 -10.99 -7.04
N VAL A 404 15.44 -10.24 -8.06
CA VAL A 404 14.41 -10.68 -9.01
C VAL A 404 14.89 -11.88 -9.84
N GLY A 405 16.15 -11.86 -10.29
CA GLY A 405 16.80 -12.96 -11.01
C GLY A 405 16.86 -14.27 -10.23
N ASP A 406 16.88 -14.19 -8.90
CA ASP A 406 16.78 -15.35 -7.99
C ASP A 406 15.33 -15.90 -7.87
N GLY A 407 14.40 -15.45 -8.72
CA GLY A 407 13.01 -15.91 -8.79
C GLY A 407 12.05 -15.15 -7.87
N ARG A 408 12.50 -14.08 -7.22
CA ARG A 408 11.66 -13.27 -6.32
C ARG A 408 10.72 -12.38 -7.13
N ARG A 409 9.44 -12.77 -7.21
CA ARG A 409 8.42 -12.02 -7.96
C ARG A 409 7.59 -11.05 -7.13
N THR A 410 7.73 -11.08 -5.81
CA THR A 410 7.10 -10.09 -4.91
C THR A 410 8.08 -8.95 -4.66
N THR A 411 7.67 -7.69 -4.83
CA THR A 411 8.48 -6.53 -4.45
C THR A 411 7.98 -5.93 -3.14
N MET A 412 8.82 -5.83 -2.12
CA MET A 412 8.47 -5.13 -0.89
C MET A 412 9.11 -3.75 -0.85
N LEU A 413 8.28 -2.73 -0.61
CA LEU A 413 8.72 -1.36 -0.40
C LEU A 413 8.95 -1.16 1.10
N LEU A 414 10.22 -1.13 1.51
CA LEU A 414 10.62 -0.71 2.85
C LEU A 414 10.70 0.81 2.87
N ALA A 415 9.52 1.45 2.81
CA ALA A 415 9.36 2.89 2.62
C ALA A 415 8.13 3.42 3.37
N CYS A 416 8.27 4.58 4.00
CA CYS A 416 7.19 5.24 4.74
C CYS A 416 6.01 5.57 3.82
N GLU A 417 4.79 5.19 4.22
CA GLU A 417 3.53 5.59 3.56
C GLU A 417 3.44 5.28 2.06
N ALA A 418 4.36 4.49 1.50
CA ALA A 418 4.40 4.22 0.06
C ALA A 418 3.13 3.53 -0.44
N GLY A 419 2.45 2.80 0.45
CA GLY A 419 1.18 2.13 0.20
C GLY A 419 -0.05 2.89 0.71
N ALA A 420 0.06 4.14 1.17
CA ALA A 420 -1.07 4.90 1.70
C ALA A 420 -2.11 5.22 0.62
N GLN A 421 -1.66 5.57 -0.59
CA GLN A 421 -2.54 5.79 -1.74
C GLN A 421 -2.68 4.47 -2.54
N THR A 422 -3.89 3.90 -2.57
CA THR A 422 -4.10 2.53 -3.09
C THR A 422 -4.43 2.48 -4.58
N GLY A 423 -4.78 3.61 -5.18
CA GLY A 423 -5.17 3.72 -6.60
C GLY A 423 -4.13 4.46 -7.46
N PRO A 424 -4.48 4.74 -8.73
CA PRO A 424 -3.65 5.53 -9.65
C PRO A 424 -3.20 6.85 -9.02
N GLY A 425 -1.96 7.26 -9.31
CA GLY A 425 -1.29 8.39 -8.67
C GLY A 425 -0.62 8.04 -7.34
N GLY A 426 -0.91 6.88 -6.75
CA GLY A 426 -0.23 6.38 -5.57
C GLY A 426 1.11 5.72 -5.90
N LEU A 427 2.11 5.95 -5.05
CA LEU A 427 3.48 5.49 -5.28
C LEU A 427 3.58 3.98 -5.49
N ALA A 428 3.10 3.17 -4.54
CA ALA A 428 3.18 1.72 -4.67
C ALA A 428 2.35 1.17 -5.85
N HIS A 429 1.19 1.76 -6.14
CA HIS A 429 0.34 1.35 -7.26
C HIS A 429 1.04 1.57 -8.61
N ASP A 430 1.55 2.78 -8.83
CA ASP A 430 2.13 3.16 -10.12
C ASP A 430 3.54 2.57 -10.29
N LEU A 431 4.30 2.42 -9.20
CA LEU A 431 5.58 1.69 -9.19
C LEU A 431 5.35 0.21 -9.53
N HIS A 432 4.34 -0.45 -8.94
CA HIS A 432 3.96 -1.81 -9.31
C HIS A 432 3.70 -1.92 -10.82
N LYS A 433 2.93 -0.99 -11.41
CA LYS A 433 2.69 -0.97 -12.86
C LYS A 433 3.95 -0.71 -13.68
N ALA A 434 4.88 0.12 -13.20
CA ALA A 434 6.15 0.34 -13.87
C ALA A 434 7.03 -0.92 -13.87
N LEU A 435 7.12 -1.61 -12.74
CA LEU A 435 7.89 -2.86 -12.59
C LEU A 435 7.24 -4.03 -13.35
N GLN A 436 5.91 -4.16 -13.28
CA GLN A 436 5.15 -5.20 -13.98
C GLN A 436 5.33 -5.12 -15.51
N ARG A 437 5.31 -3.91 -16.08
CA ARG A 437 5.55 -3.70 -17.53
C ARG A 437 6.92 -4.19 -18.00
N LYS A 438 7.88 -4.36 -17.09
CA LYS A 438 9.23 -4.85 -17.34
C LYS A 438 9.42 -6.31 -16.93
N ASP A 439 8.35 -7.02 -16.57
CA ASP A 439 8.39 -8.39 -16.01
C ASP A 439 9.29 -8.50 -14.77
N LEU A 440 9.33 -7.46 -13.92
CA LEU A 440 10.16 -7.45 -12.71
C LEU A 440 9.37 -7.83 -11.46
N THR A 441 8.04 -7.82 -11.50
CA THR A 441 7.21 -8.16 -10.34
C THR A 441 5.81 -8.62 -10.74
N ASP A 442 5.27 -9.58 -9.99
CA ASP A 442 3.87 -9.98 -10.04
C ASP A 442 3.03 -9.22 -9.01
N THR A 443 3.64 -8.88 -7.87
CA THR A 443 2.97 -8.27 -6.73
C THR A 443 3.89 -7.31 -5.99
N THR A 444 3.33 -6.21 -5.50
CA THR A 444 4.10 -5.22 -4.71
C THR A 444 3.42 -5.00 -3.36
N LEU A 445 4.21 -4.88 -2.30
CA LEU A 445 3.76 -4.63 -0.93
C LEU A 445 4.22 -3.23 -0.48
N GLY A 446 3.31 -2.41 0.02
CA GLY A 446 3.62 -1.08 0.57
C GLY A 446 2.91 -0.82 1.88
N GLY A 447 3.58 -0.18 2.84
CA GLY A 447 2.96 0.21 4.11
C GLY A 447 1.94 1.34 3.93
N SER A 448 0.77 1.22 4.56
CA SER A 448 -0.29 2.23 4.50
C SER A 448 -0.01 3.46 5.37
N THR A 449 0.93 3.36 6.30
CA THR A 449 1.38 4.45 7.18
C THR A 449 2.90 4.47 7.29
N ILE A 450 3.43 5.27 8.22
CA ILE A 450 4.85 5.34 8.54
C ILE A 450 5.36 3.94 8.91
N MET A 451 6.37 3.50 8.18
CA MET A 451 7.05 2.24 8.41
C MET A 451 8.31 2.50 9.23
N ARG A 452 8.55 1.65 10.23
CA ARG A 452 9.80 1.63 11.00
C ARG A 452 10.44 0.26 10.87
N PHE A 453 11.75 0.21 11.01
CA PHE A 453 12.47 -1.05 11.07
C PHE A 453 13.70 -0.86 11.95
N GLY A 454 14.09 -1.94 12.63
CA GLY A 454 15.21 -1.90 13.56
C GLY A 454 15.26 -3.11 14.48
N HIS A 455 15.88 -2.91 15.63
CA HIS A 455 15.97 -3.90 16.70
C HIS A 455 15.21 -3.39 17.93
N ARG A 456 14.44 -4.28 18.56
CA ARG A 456 13.76 -4.06 19.83
C ARG A 456 13.91 -5.35 20.65
N ASP A 457 14.47 -5.25 21.85
CA ASP A 457 14.68 -6.37 22.77
C ASP A 457 15.48 -7.56 22.18
N GLY A 458 16.45 -7.26 21.31
CA GLY A 458 17.22 -8.26 20.57
C GLY A 458 16.51 -8.85 19.35
N ASP A 459 15.19 -8.66 19.25
CA ASP A 459 14.38 -9.07 18.11
C ASP A 459 14.35 -8.01 17.02
N ARG A 460 14.25 -8.46 15.77
CA ARG A 460 14.07 -7.57 14.61
C ARG A 460 12.60 -7.25 14.46
N PHE A 461 12.33 -6.01 14.11
CA PHE A 461 10.98 -5.62 13.78
C PHE A 461 10.93 -4.83 12.48
N THR A 462 9.84 -5.02 11.74
CA THR A 462 9.29 -4.00 10.87
C THR A 462 7.97 -3.60 11.50
N GLY A 463 7.87 -2.32 11.80
CA GLY A 463 6.77 -1.65 12.45
C GLY A 463 5.94 -0.88 11.44
N LEU A 464 4.61 -0.87 11.58
CA LEU A 464 3.74 0.10 10.94
C LEU A 464 3.04 0.91 12.02
N GLU A 465 3.20 2.22 11.99
CA GLU A 465 2.67 3.09 13.03
C GLU A 465 1.20 3.42 12.82
N SER A 466 0.55 3.93 13.87
CA SER A 466 -0.77 4.57 13.80
C SER A 466 -1.87 3.72 13.17
N GLY A 467 -1.90 2.42 13.46
CA GLY A 467 -2.87 1.46 12.94
C GLY A 467 -2.60 1.06 11.48
N GLY A 468 -1.35 1.20 11.02
CA GLY A 468 -0.95 0.85 9.65
C GLY A 468 -0.90 -0.65 9.36
N HIS A 469 -0.98 -0.98 8.08
CA HIS A 469 -0.95 -2.34 7.53
C HIS A 469 -0.26 -2.37 6.16
N PHE A 470 0.04 -3.55 5.63
CA PHE A 470 0.54 -3.69 4.27
C PHE A 470 -0.60 -3.77 3.25
N ASN A 471 -0.52 -2.92 2.24
CA ASN A 471 -1.33 -3.01 1.04
C ASN A 471 -0.64 -3.88 -0.02
N VAL A 472 -1.44 -4.71 -0.70
CA VAL A 472 -0.99 -5.59 -1.78
C VAL A 472 -1.46 -5.01 -3.11
N TYR A 473 -0.50 -4.81 -4.02
CA TYR A 473 -0.72 -4.33 -5.37
C TYR A 473 -0.41 -5.46 -6.36
N GLY A 474 -1.25 -5.64 -7.37
CA GLY A 474 -1.19 -6.78 -8.28
C GLY A 474 -2.16 -7.90 -7.91
N GLU A 475 -1.85 -9.13 -8.31
CA GLU A 475 -2.68 -10.30 -7.98
C GLU A 475 -2.53 -10.67 -6.50
N VAL A 476 -3.64 -10.86 -5.79
CA VAL A 476 -3.61 -11.38 -4.42
C VAL A 476 -3.45 -12.89 -4.49
N LEU A 477 -2.25 -13.38 -4.23
CA LEU A 477 -1.92 -14.81 -4.21
C LEU A 477 -2.46 -15.50 -2.95
N PRO A 478 -2.70 -16.82 -2.95
CA PRO A 478 -3.24 -17.56 -1.80
C PRO A 478 -2.49 -17.36 -0.48
N ARG A 479 -1.16 -17.25 -0.53
CA ARG A 479 -0.32 -16.93 0.65
C ARG A 479 -0.59 -15.54 1.22
N HIS A 480 -0.91 -14.57 0.35
CA HIS A 480 -1.28 -13.21 0.78
C HIS A 480 -2.63 -13.24 1.48
N GLU A 481 -3.58 -14.04 0.97
CA GLU A 481 -4.87 -14.25 1.62
C GLU A 481 -4.72 -14.85 3.00
N ALA A 482 -3.91 -15.90 3.15
CA ALA A 482 -3.65 -16.54 4.44
C ALA A 482 -3.08 -15.52 5.46
N ALA A 483 -2.04 -14.77 5.08
CA ALA A 483 -1.44 -13.76 5.94
C ALA A 483 -2.43 -12.65 6.33
N MET A 484 -3.25 -12.19 5.38
CA MET A 484 -4.29 -11.19 5.66
C MET A 484 -5.38 -11.72 6.59
N VAL A 485 -5.83 -12.97 6.40
CA VAL A 485 -6.83 -13.60 7.27
C VAL A 485 -6.28 -13.76 8.68
N ASP A 486 -5.03 -14.23 8.83
CA ASP A 486 -4.38 -14.36 10.13
C ASP A 486 -4.23 -13.00 10.82
N GLU A 487 -3.78 -11.97 10.07
CA GLU A 487 -3.75 -10.58 10.54
C GLU A 487 -5.12 -10.13 11.06
N MET A 488 -6.19 -10.32 10.27
CA MET A 488 -7.51 -9.84 10.63
C MET A 488 -8.11 -10.59 11.83
N VAL A 489 -7.89 -11.90 11.93
CA VAL A 489 -8.32 -12.69 13.08
C VAL A 489 -7.62 -12.23 14.36
N HIS A 490 -6.31 -11.99 14.29
CA HIS A 490 -5.54 -11.47 15.42
C HIS A 490 -6.02 -10.07 15.82
N ALA A 491 -6.25 -9.19 14.83
CA ALA A 491 -6.78 -7.85 15.03
C ALA A 491 -8.15 -7.88 15.72
N MET A 492 -9.07 -8.75 15.28
CA MET A 492 -10.39 -8.91 15.92
C MET A 492 -10.25 -9.35 17.38
N ARG A 493 -9.36 -10.29 17.68
CA ARG A 493 -9.15 -10.82 19.04
C ARG A 493 -8.52 -9.81 19.99
N LYS A 494 -7.68 -8.91 19.48
CA LYS A 494 -7.06 -7.82 20.24
C LYS A 494 -7.90 -6.54 20.29
N ASP A 495 -9.08 -6.52 19.69
CA ASP A 495 -9.88 -5.31 19.45
C ASP A 495 -9.07 -4.19 18.78
N TRP A 496 -8.20 -4.57 17.84
CA TRP A 496 -7.25 -3.69 17.17
C TRP A 496 -7.94 -2.58 16.39
N LYS A 497 -7.38 -1.36 16.46
CA LYS A 497 -7.82 -0.20 15.68
C LYS A 497 -6.83 0.09 14.56
N TYR A 498 -7.30 -0.13 13.34
CA TYR A 498 -6.60 0.30 12.14
C TYR A 498 -6.78 1.79 11.89
N ALA A 499 -5.83 2.40 11.19
CA ALA A 499 -6.00 3.73 10.62
C ALA A 499 -7.28 3.76 9.76
N GLY A 500 -8.08 4.81 9.94
CA GLY A 500 -9.23 5.05 9.06
C GLY A 500 -8.76 5.24 7.62
N HIS A 501 -9.56 4.73 6.67
CA HIS A 501 -9.31 4.97 5.25
C HIS A 501 -10.49 5.76 4.67
N ASP A 502 -10.24 7.02 4.31
CA ASP A 502 -11.28 7.98 3.90
C ASP A 502 -11.85 7.73 2.49
N HIS A 503 -11.57 6.58 1.89
CA HIS A 503 -11.95 6.28 0.51
C HIS A 503 -12.95 5.13 0.46
N VAL A 504 -14.23 5.50 0.56
CA VAL A 504 -15.31 4.65 0.06
C VAL A 504 -15.11 4.50 -1.44
N ARG A 505 -14.96 3.25 -1.91
CA ARG A 505 -14.80 2.98 -3.34
C ARG A 505 -16.02 3.48 -4.13
N PRO A 506 -15.87 3.79 -5.43
CA PRO A 506 -16.99 4.27 -6.26
C PRO A 506 -18.21 3.35 -6.28
N ASP A 507 -17.99 2.03 -6.12
CA ASP A 507 -19.03 1.00 -6.06
C ASP A 507 -19.69 0.86 -4.68
N GLY A 508 -19.28 1.68 -3.70
CA GLY A 508 -19.74 1.63 -2.32
C GLY A 508 -19.27 0.40 -1.55
N ARG A 509 -18.41 -0.45 -2.13
CA ARG A 509 -17.88 -1.64 -1.45
C ARG A 509 -16.69 -1.28 -0.58
N ILE A 510 -16.55 -2.01 0.52
CA ILE A 510 -15.37 -1.92 1.39
C ILE A 510 -14.17 -2.50 0.63
N GLY A 511 -13.11 -1.71 0.50
CA GLY A 511 -11.87 -2.12 -0.14
C GLY A 511 -11.01 -2.98 0.78
N LEU A 512 -10.15 -3.84 0.22
CA LEU A 512 -9.23 -4.67 1.02
C LEU A 512 -8.18 -3.81 1.75
N SER A 513 -7.88 -2.62 1.23
CA SER A 513 -7.06 -1.61 1.90
C SER A 513 -7.76 -0.89 3.05
N ASP A 514 -9.10 -0.97 3.13
CA ASP A 514 -9.86 -0.48 4.27
C ASP A 514 -9.96 -1.59 5.33
N ARG A 515 -8.86 -1.81 6.06
CA ARG A 515 -8.80 -2.82 7.12
C ARG A 515 -9.80 -2.54 8.24
N ALA A 516 -10.00 -1.27 8.60
CA ALA A 516 -10.96 -0.88 9.62
C ALA A 516 -12.39 -1.31 9.23
N GLY A 517 -12.84 -0.96 8.02
CA GLY A 517 -14.13 -1.37 7.48
C GLY A 517 -14.25 -2.89 7.33
N THR A 518 -13.18 -3.56 6.92
CA THR A 518 -13.14 -5.02 6.76
C THR A 518 -13.34 -5.73 8.10
N ILE A 519 -12.64 -5.29 9.15
CA ILE A 519 -12.76 -5.82 10.52
C ILE A 519 -14.15 -5.55 11.09
N ALA A 520 -14.68 -4.33 10.91
CA ALA A 520 -16.02 -3.98 11.38
C ALA A 520 -17.09 -4.87 10.74
N LEU A 521 -16.99 -5.10 9.43
CA LEU A 521 -17.85 -6.04 8.72
C LEU A 521 -17.69 -7.46 9.27
N ALA A 522 -16.46 -7.97 9.38
CA ALA A 522 -16.20 -9.32 9.88
C ALA A 522 -16.71 -9.53 11.30
N LYS A 523 -16.51 -8.59 12.24
CA LYS A 523 -17.08 -8.61 13.59
C LYS A 523 -18.59 -8.72 13.56
N SER A 524 -19.27 -7.86 12.80
CA SER A 524 -20.74 -7.90 12.70
C SER A 524 -21.27 -9.24 12.16
N LEU A 525 -20.53 -9.89 11.26
CA LEU A 525 -20.87 -11.19 10.71
C LEU A 525 -20.60 -12.33 11.70
N VAL A 526 -19.50 -12.28 12.46
CA VAL A 526 -19.24 -13.19 13.58
C VAL A 526 -20.36 -13.10 14.61
N ASP A 527 -20.71 -11.89 15.06
CA ASP A 527 -21.76 -11.68 16.06
C ASP A 527 -23.11 -12.24 15.58
N SER A 528 -23.50 -11.94 14.34
CA SER A 528 -24.71 -12.49 13.74
C SER A 528 -24.66 -14.02 13.58
N ALA A 529 -23.50 -14.59 13.26
CA ALA A 529 -23.36 -16.03 13.07
C ALA A 529 -23.44 -16.78 14.41
N VAL A 530 -22.70 -16.30 15.42
CA VAL A 530 -22.65 -16.85 16.77
C VAL A 530 -24.02 -16.76 17.44
N ALA A 531 -24.73 -15.64 17.32
CA ALA A 531 -26.06 -15.47 17.90
C ALA A 531 -27.11 -16.46 17.34
N LYS A 532 -26.97 -16.87 16.07
CA LYS A 532 -27.89 -17.81 15.41
C LYS A 532 -27.50 -19.28 15.60
N LEU A 533 -26.26 -19.56 16.00
CA LEU A 533 -25.73 -20.91 16.08
C LEU A 533 -26.55 -21.84 17.00
N PRO A 534 -26.97 -21.43 18.22
CA PRO A 534 -27.80 -22.27 19.09
C PRO A 534 -29.18 -22.54 18.51
N ALA A 535 -29.83 -21.52 17.93
CA ALA A 535 -31.16 -21.63 17.33
C ALA A 535 -31.17 -22.57 16.11
N ASN A 536 -30.04 -22.67 15.41
CA ASN A 536 -29.83 -23.56 14.27
C ASN A 536 -29.21 -24.91 14.67
N GLY A 537 -29.21 -25.28 15.95
CA GLY A 537 -28.70 -26.58 16.41
C GLY A 537 -27.20 -26.82 16.16
N GLY A 538 -26.41 -25.76 16.05
CA GLY A 538 -24.98 -25.82 15.70
C GLY A 538 -24.68 -25.74 14.20
N GLN A 539 -25.67 -25.43 13.35
CA GLN A 539 -25.47 -25.21 11.91
C GLN A 539 -25.06 -23.76 11.62
N LEU A 540 -23.85 -23.57 11.10
CA LEU A 540 -23.32 -22.29 10.64
C LEU A 540 -23.75 -22.03 9.18
N ASP A 541 -24.54 -20.99 8.95
CA ASP A 541 -25.01 -20.62 7.60
C ASP A 541 -23.95 -19.82 6.83
N LEU A 542 -22.97 -20.51 6.25
CA LEU A 542 -21.86 -19.90 5.52
C LEU A 542 -22.34 -19.19 4.23
N ALA A 543 -23.42 -19.68 3.61
CA ALA A 543 -24.06 -19.02 2.48
C ALA A 543 -24.61 -17.63 2.85
N ALA A 544 -25.28 -17.51 4.01
CA ALA A 544 -25.73 -16.21 4.50
C ALA A 544 -24.56 -15.29 4.87
N VAL A 545 -23.50 -15.81 5.51
CA VAL A 545 -22.28 -15.05 5.82
C VAL A 545 -21.66 -14.51 4.53
N HIS A 546 -21.47 -15.34 3.52
CA HIS A 546 -20.85 -14.94 2.25
C HIS A 546 -21.69 -13.92 1.48
N LYS A 547 -23.02 -14.09 1.46
CA LYS A 547 -23.94 -13.12 0.86
C LYS A 547 -23.85 -11.76 1.55
N ALA A 548 -23.76 -11.73 2.89
CA ALA A 548 -23.60 -10.49 3.63
C ALA A 548 -22.20 -9.88 3.44
N ALA A 549 -21.17 -10.71 3.31
CA ALA A 549 -19.80 -10.31 2.99
C ALA A 549 -19.65 -9.70 1.58
N SER A 550 -20.64 -9.85 0.69
CA SER A 550 -20.64 -9.27 -0.67
C SER A 550 -20.64 -7.73 -0.70
N ARG A 551 -20.75 -7.07 0.47
CA ARG A 551 -20.49 -5.63 0.65
C ARG A 551 -18.98 -5.29 0.61
N HIS A 552 -18.12 -6.28 0.69
CA HIS A 552 -16.67 -6.17 0.56
C HIS A 552 -16.22 -6.55 -0.85
N GLN A 553 -15.12 -5.97 -1.34
CA GLN A 553 -14.57 -6.29 -2.67
C GLN A 553 -14.07 -7.75 -2.78
N ARG A 554 -13.71 -8.35 -1.65
CA ARG A 554 -13.24 -9.74 -1.49
C ARG A 554 -14.10 -10.44 -0.43
N PRO A 555 -15.33 -10.86 -0.77
CA PRO A 555 -16.25 -11.48 0.19
C PRO A 555 -15.71 -12.82 0.72
N ASP A 556 -14.91 -13.50 -0.08
CA ASP A 556 -14.20 -14.73 0.26
C ASP A 556 -13.21 -14.52 1.42
N ILE A 557 -12.41 -13.44 1.41
CA ILE A 557 -11.47 -13.10 2.50
C ILE A 557 -12.22 -12.75 3.80
N VAL A 558 -13.34 -12.04 3.71
CA VAL A 558 -14.18 -11.74 4.88
C VAL A 558 -14.79 -13.01 5.45
N THR A 559 -15.32 -13.88 4.57
CA THR A 559 -15.87 -15.19 4.95
C THR A 559 -14.81 -16.06 5.63
N ALA A 560 -13.58 -16.04 5.10
CA ALA A 560 -12.41 -16.70 5.68
C ALA A 560 -12.11 -16.21 7.09
N THR A 561 -12.09 -14.89 7.26
CA THR A 561 -11.81 -14.24 8.54
C THR A 561 -12.87 -14.60 9.57
N VAL A 562 -14.15 -14.58 9.21
CA VAL A 562 -15.27 -14.98 10.10
C VAL A 562 -15.10 -16.43 10.55
N LEU A 563 -14.86 -17.36 9.62
CA LEU A 563 -14.72 -18.78 9.95
C LEU A 563 -13.47 -19.05 10.81
N SER A 564 -12.33 -18.47 10.43
CA SER A 564 -11.09 -18.60 11.20
C SER A 564 -11.21 -18.00 12.60
N HIS A 565 -11.95 -16.90 12.76
CA HIS A 565 -12.20 -16.30 14.07
C HIS A 565 -13.06 -17.23 14.95
N ILE A 566 -14.15 -17.79 14.42
CA ILE A 566 -14.99 -18.77 15.14
C ILE A 566 -14.16 -20.00 15.52
N ALA A 567 -13.34 -20.51 14.60
CA ALA A 567 -12.45 -21.64 14.84
C ALA A 567 -11.35 -21.37 15.88
N SER A 568 -11.01 -20.10 16.10
CA SER A 568 -9.97 -19.68 17.07
C SER A 568 -10.43 -19.70 18.52
N ASP A 569 -11.75 -19.76 18.78
CA ASP A 569 -12.33 -19.98 20.11
C ASP A 569 -12.79 -21.45 20.22
N PRO A 570 -12.13 -22.29 21.04
CA PRO A 570 -12.49 -23.70 21.18
C PRO A 570 -13.95 -23.95 21.57
N LYS A 571 -14.59 -23.05 22.32
CA LYS A 571 -16.01 -23.19 22.73
C LYS A 571 -16.94 -22.95 21.55
N LEU A 572 -16.67 -21.91 20.75
CA LEU A 572 -17.44 -21.63 19.54
C LEU A 572 -17.20 -22.71 18.48
N ALA A 573 -15.94 -23.11 18.28
CA ALA A 573 -15.56 -24.17 17.37
C ALA A 573 -16.29 -25.48 17.67
N GLY A 574 -16.33 -25.90 18.95
CA GLY A 574 -17.07 -27.10 19.38
C GLY A 574 -18.60 -26.97 19.28
N SER A 575 -19.13 -25.77 19.13
CA SER A 575 -20.55 -25.51 18.94
C SER A 575 -20.99 -25.64 17.47
N VAL A 576 -20.04 -25.52 16.53
CA VAL A 576 -20.31 -25.72 15.09
C VAL A 576 -20.29 -27.21 14.77
N ARG A 577 -21.45 -27.76 14.42
CA ARG A 577 -21.65 -29.18 14.08
C ARG A 577 -21.87 -29.39 12.58
N ALA A 578 -22.37 -28.36 11.89
CA ALA A 578 -22.62 -28.40 10.46
C ALA A 578 -22.41 -27.02 9.82
N ILE A 579 -22.15 -26.99 8.52
CA ILE A 579 -22.03 -25.77 7.71
C ILE A 579 -22.97 -25.83 6.51
N THR A 580 -23.60 -24.69 6.21
CA THR A 580 -24.34 -24.49 4.96
C THR A 580 -23.43 -23.87 3.90
N ASP A 581 -22.87 -24.68 3.01
CA ASP A 581 -21.90 -24.23 1.97
C ASP A 581 -22.46 -24.29 0.54
N ARG A 582 -23.72 -24.66 0.34
CA ARG A 582 -24.43 -24.52 -0.95
C ARG A 582 -25.86 -24.04 -0.74
N TYR A 583 -26.38 -23.35 -1.74
CA TYR A 583 -27.76 -22.88 -1.78
C TYR A 583 -28.36 -23.05 -3.16
N LEU A 584 -29.68 -23.14 -3.22
CA LEU A 584 -30.46 -23.15 -4.45
C LEU A 584 -30.60 -21.72 -4.98
N ASP A 585 -30.15 -21.50 -6.21
CA ASP A 585 -30.31 -20.22 -6.90
C ASP A 585 -31.73 -20.06 -7.45
N ARG A 586 -32.02 -18.89 -8.03
CA ARG A 586 -33.34 -18.56 -8.59
C ARG A 586 -33.80 -19.44 -9.77
N HIS A 587 -32.96 -20.34 -10.27
CA HIS A 587 -33.27 -21.24 -11.38
C HIS A 587 -33.30 -22.70 -10.92
N ASP A 588 -33.48 -22.92 -9.61
CA ASP A 588 -33.49 -24.23 -8.97
C ASP A 588 -32.18 -25.01 -9.16
N ARG A 589 -31.03 -24.31 -9.09
CA ARG A 589 -29.70 -24.94 -9.20
C ARG A 589 -28.88 -24.77 -7.94
N TRP A 590 -28.19 -25.82 -7.54
CA TRP A 590 -27.28 -25.78 -6.41
C TRP A 590 -25.99 -25.03 -6.76
N VAL A 591 -25.71 -23.96 -6.01
CA VAL A 591 -24.53 -23.11 -6.16
C VAL A 591 -23.68 -23.22 -4.89
N PRO A 592 -22.40 -23.61 -5.00
CA PRO A 592 -21.51 -23.61 -3.85
C PRO A 592 -21.13 -22.18 -3.44
N VAL A 593 -20.93 -21.98 -2.15
CA VAL A 593 -20.32 -20.77 -1.60
C VAL A 593 -18.84 -20.80 -1.98
N PRO A 594 -18.32 -19.77 -2.66
CA PRO A 594 -16.91 -19.73 -3.00
C PRO A 594 -16.10 -19.56 -1.71
N VAL A 595 -15.33 -20.59 -1.39
CA VAL A 595 -14.42 -20.64 -0.24
C VAL A 595 -12.98 -20.70 -0.77
N SER A 596 -12.09 -19.87 -0.24
CA SER A 596 -10.67 -19.99 -0.59
C SER A 596 -10.09 -21.27 0.01
N GLU A 597 -8.96 -21.73 -0.52
CA GLU A 597 -8.27 -22.92 -0.01
C GLU A 597 -7.98 -22.80 1.49
N HIS A 598 -7.61 -21.60 1.95
CA HIS A 598 -7.38 -21.30 3.36
C HIS A 598 -8.64 -21.52 4.21
N VAL A 599 -9.82 -21.09 3.74
CA VAL A 599 -11.10 -21.35 4.43
C VAL A 599 -11.40 -22.83 4.47
N ARG A 600 -11.18 -23.52 3.35
CA ARG A 600 -11.51 -24.93 3.22
C ARG A 600 -10.71 -25.78 4.22
N GLN A 601 -9.47 -25.40 4.52
CA GLN A 601 -8.63 -26.05 5.52
C GLN A 601 -9.12 -25.84 6.97
N ARG A 602 -10.00 -24.87 7.24
CA ARG A 602 -10.54 -24.60 8.58
C ARG A 602 -11.63 -25.55 9.04
N PHE A 603 -12.06 -26.49 8.21
CA PHE A 603 -13.01 -27.52 8.63
C PHE A 603 -12.76 -28.86 7.94
N THR A 604 -12.99 -29.93 8.71
CA THR A 604 -13.05 -31.30 8.22
C THR A 604 -14.51 -31.71 8.09
N VAL A 605 -14.88 -32.25 6.93
CA VAL A 605 -16.23 -32.79 6.70
C VAL A 605 -16.28 -34.18 7.33
N THR A 606 -17.18 -34.39 8.29
CA THR A 606 -17.20 -35.59 9.14
C THR A 606 -18.26 -36.62 8.71
N GLY A 607 -18.98 -36.36 7.61
CA GLY A 607 -20.02 -37.26 7.12
C GLY A 607 -20.71 -36.75 5.84
N LYS A 608 -21.74 -37.48 5.42
CA LYS A 608 -22.56 -37.13 4.25
C LYS A 608 -23.36 -35.85 4.54
N SER A 609 -23.43 -34.95 3.57
CA SER A 609 -24.27 -33.76 3.66
C SER A 609 -25.76 -34.10 3.55
N THR A 610 -26.60 -33.30 4.18
CA THR A 610 -28.06 -33.33 4.01
C THR A 610 -28.47 -32.26 3.01
N TRP A 611 -29.17 -32.65 1.96
CA TRP A 611 -29.66 -31.76 0.90
C TRP A 611 -31.15 -31.49 1.16
N ASP A 612 -31.48 -30.26 1.54
CA ASP A 612 -32.85 -29.82 1.77
C ASP A 612 -33.33 -29.04 0.55
N ASP A 613 -34.01 -29.75 -0.36
CA ASP A 613 -34.53 -29.19 -1.61
C ASP A 613 -35.59 -28.10 -1.34
N ASP A 614 -36.38 -28.23 -0.27
CA ASP A 614 -37.46 -27.29 0.07
C ASP A 614 -36.92 -26.00 0.68
N ALA A 615 -35.94 -26.10 1.59
CA ALA A 615 -35.26 -24.94 2.15
C ALA A 615 -34.22 -24.34 1.21
N GLY A 616 -33.85 -25.08 0.17
CA GLY A 616 -32.87 -24.68 -0.82
C GLY A 616 -31.44 -24.61 -0.27
N ARG A 617 -31.05 -25.51 0.64
CA ARG A 617 -29.78 -25.46 1.38
C ARG A 617 -29.15 -26.84 1.58
N THR A 618 -27.82 -26.93 1.51
CA THR A 618 -27.10 -28.15 1.91
C THR A 618 -26.47 -27.98 3.27
N SER A 619 -26.67 -28.91 4.20
CA SER A 619 -26.04 -28.91 5.51
C SER A 619 -24.97 -30.01 5.57
N ARG A 620 -23.70 -29.61 5.65
CA ARG A 620 -22.57 -30.55 5.74
C ARG A 620 -22.17 -30.73 7.20
N PRO A 621 -22.12 -31.95 7.74
CA PRO A 621 -21.56 -32.17 9.07
C PRO A 621 -20.06 -31.88 9.03
N VAL A 622 -19.60 -31.06 9.97
CA VAL A 622 -18.21 -30.61 10.01
C VAL A 622 -17.66 -30.59 11.43
N ARG A 623 -16.34 -30.61 11.51
CA ARG A 623 -15.55 -30.21 12.68
C ARG A 623 -14.62 -29.08 12.27
N LEU A 624 -14.65 -27.96 13.00
CA LEU A 624 -13.68 -26.89 12.74
C LEU A 624 -12.29 -27.32 13.21
N ASN A 625 -11.27 -26.99 12.41
CA ASN A 625 -9.86 -27.19 12.75
C ASN A 625 -9.35 -25.95 13.48
N ALA A 626 -8.54 -26.13 14.52
CA ALA A 626 -7.98 -25.00 15.25
C ALA A 626 -7.08 -24.13 14.35
N VAL A 627 -6.85 -22.88 14.74
CA VAL A 627 -5.92 -22.01 14.02
C VAL A 627 -4.51 -22.61 14.09
N GLY A 628 -3.88 -22.77 12.93
CA GLY A 628 -2.58 -23.42 12.76
C GLY A 628 -2.63 -24.95 12.59
N GLU A 629 -3.79 -25.59 12.76
CA GLU A 629 -3.98 -27.01 12.51
C GLU A 629 -4.58 -27.26 11.12
N HIS A 630 -4.14 -28.35 10.49
CA HIS A 630 -4.71 -28.86 9.24
C HIS A 630 -5.29 -30.25 9.48
N GLY A 631 -6.61 -30.37 9.41
CA GLY A 631 -7.30 -31.66 9.37
C GLY A 631 -7.42 -32.21 7.94
N PRO A 632 -7.78 -33.49 7.76
CA PRO A 632 -8.17 -33.99 6.45
C PRO A 632 -9.37 -33.18 5.92
N LEU A 633 -9.47 -33.02 4.60
CA LEU A 633 -10.60 -32.29 4.00
C LEU A 633 -11.93 -32.98 4.31
N SER A 634 -11.96 -34.32 4.24
CA SER A 634 -13.13 -35.13 4.55
C SER A 634 -12.70 -36.42 5.26
N GLU A 635 -13.55 -36.90 6.16
CA GLU A 635 -13.48 -38.25 6.68
C GLU A 635 -14.22 -39.22 5.73
N PRO A 636 -13.87 -40.53 5.73
CA PRO A 636 -14.55 -41.52 4.92
C PRO A 636 -16.04 -41.63 5.28
N VAL A 637 -16.89 -41.63 4.25
CA VAL A 637 -18.34 -41.75 4.42
C VAL A 637 -18.73 -43.22 4.32
N LYS A 638 -19.23 -43.78 5.43
CA LYS A 638 -19.78 -45.13 5.43
C LYS A 638 -21.18 -45.11 4.84
N HIS A 639 -21.43 -45.97 3.85
CA HIS A 639 -22.75 -46.18 3.27
C HIS A 639 -23.11 -47.66 3.30
N GLU A 640 -24.35 -47.99 3.66
CA GLU A 640 -24.81 -49.37 3.64
C GLU A 640 -24.89 -49.91 2.20
N PRO A 641 -24.46 -51.16 1.95
CA PRO A 641 -24.62 -51.78 0.64
C PRO A 641 -26.10 -51.89 0.26
N VAL A 642 -26.41 -51.66 -1.01
CA VAL A 642 -27.77 -51.77 -1.55
C VAL A 642 -27.92 -53.07 -2.33
N THR A 643 -28.86 -53.90 -1.89
CA THR A 643 -29.22 -55.15 -2.58
C THR A 643 -30.33 -54.92 -3.59
N VAL A 644 -30.08 -55.27 -4.84
CA VAL A 644 -30.98 -55.16 -5.99
C VAL A 644 -31.47 -56.55 -6.36
N PRO A 645 -32.74 -56.90 -6.11
CA PRO A 645 -33.28 -58.24 -6.40
C PRO A 645 -33.63 -58.41 -7.89
N PHE A 646 -33.39 -59.61 -8.43
CA PHE A 646 -33.75 -60.01 -9.79
C PHE A 646 -34.87 -61.06 -9.78
N GLY A 647 -35.79 -60.93 -10.74
CA GLY A 647 -36.91 -61.84 -10.92
C GLY A 647 -36.48 -63.28 -11.22
N ARG A 648 -37.35 -64.26 -10.92
CA ARG A 648 -36.98 -65.68 -10.99
C ARG A 648 -36.53 -66.19 -12.37
N LYS A 649 -36.85 -65.47 -13.44
CA LYS A 649 -36.49 -65.82 -14.83
C LYS A 649 -35.71 -64.72 -15.54
N GLN A 650 -35.35 -63.66 -14.83
CA GLN A 650 -34.79 -62.46 -15.44
C GLN A 650 -33.30 -62.34 -15.08
N THR A 651 -32.49 -62.08 -16.11
CA THR A 651 -31.10 -61.62 -15.98
C THR A 651 -30.98 -60.12 -16.17
N THR A 652 -32.05 -59.47 -16.66
CA THR A 652 -32.21 -58.03 -16.78
C THR A 652 -33.07 -57.51 -15.63
N LEU A 653 -32.77 -56.31 -15.16
CA LEU A 653 -33.51 -55.61 -14.14
C LEU A 653 -34.89 -55.27 -14.70
N ASP A 654 -35.95 -55.67 -14.01
CA ASP A 654 -37.30 -55.31 -14.42
C ASP A 654 -37.45 -53.78 -14.27
N PRO A 655 -37.79 -53.02 -15.33
CA PRO A 655 -38.00 -51.58 -15.24
C PRO A 655 -39.11 -51.17 -14.25
N ARG A 656 -39.93 -52.12 -13.80
CA ARG A 656 -40.96 -51.94 -12.75
C ARG A 656 -40.42 -52.23 -11.34
N LEU A 657 -39.35 -53.01 -11.22
CA LEU A 657 -38.60 -53.21 -9.97
C LEU A 657 -37.56 -52.10 -9.78
N ARG A 658 -37.95 -50.84 -10.07
CA ARG A 658 -37.19 -49.67 -9.62
C ARG A 658 -37.17 -49.73 -8.11
N SER A 659 -36.07 -50.19 -7.53
CA SER A 659 -35.96 -50.11 -6.08
C SER A 659 -35.75 -48.64 -5.75
N GLU A 660 -36.68 -48.07 -4.98
CA GLU A 660 -36.50 -46.73 -4.39
C GLU A 660 -35.11 -46.63 -3.75
N ARG A 661 -34.65 -47.72 -3.14
CA ARG A 661 -33.29 -47.85 -2.57
C ARG A 661 -32.14 -47.67 -3.58
N LEU A 662 -32.27 -48.12 -4.83
CA LEU A 662 -31.23 -47.91 -5.85
C LEU A 662 -31.29 -46.49 -6.41
N ASP A 663 -32.47 -45.88 -6.49
CA ASP A 663 -32.60 -44.46 -6.83
C ASP A 663 -32.04 -43.55 -5.73
N ASP A 664 -32.31 -43.86 -4.47
CA ASP A 664 -31.73 -43.18 -3.30
C ASP A 664 -30.20 -43.34 -3.24
N PHE A 665 -29.69 -44.52 -3.60
CA PHE A 665 -28.25 -44.75 -3.75
C PHE A 665 -27.67 -43.92 -4.90
N ALA A 666 -28.33 -43.88 -6.05
CA ALA A 666 -27.92 -43.08 -7.19
C ALA A 666 -27.88 -41.57 -6.85
N ARG A 667 -28.90 -41.08 -6.14
CA ARG A 667 -28.95 -39.71 -5.60
C ARG A 667 -27.79 -39.47 -4.66
N THR A 668 -27.56 -40.37 -3.70
CA THR A 668 -26.45 -40.27 -2.74
C THR A 668 -25.08 -40.26 -3.43
N LEU A 669 -24.87 -41.11 -4.43
CA LEU A 669 -23.64 -41.14 -5.21
C LEU A 669 -23.41 -39.84 -5.98
N ALA A 670 -24.46 -39.27 -6.58
CA ALA A 670 -24.40 -37.98 -7.27
C ALA A 670 -24.11 -36.82 -6.30
N GLU A 671 -24.79 -36.75 -5.16
CA GLU A 671 -24.55 -35.76 -4.09
C GLU A 671 -23.08 -35.80 -3.61
N LEU A 672 -22.59 -37.00 -3.26
CA LEU A 672 -21.20 -37.19 -2.83
C LEU A 672 -20.18 -36.86 -3.91
N ALA A 673 -20.49 -37.15 -5.18
CA ALA A 673 -19.62 -36.80 -6.30
C ALA A 673 -19.49 -35.27 -6.46
N ILE A 674 -20.59 -34.53 -6.33
CA ILE A 674 -20.61 -33.06 -6.36
C ILE A 674 -19.86 -32.49 -5.14
N GLU A 675 -20.06 -33.08 -3.96
CA GLU A 675 -19.37 -32.69 -2.73
C GLU A 675 -17.86 -32.84 -2.85
N ARG A 676 -17.40 -34.03 -3.26
CA ARG A 676 -15.98 -34.35 -3.39
C ARG A 676 -15.30 -33.59 -4.53
N GLN A 677 -15.97 -33.42 -5.67
CA GLN A 677 -15.45 -32.58 -6.76
C GLN A 677 -15.25 -31.13 -6.30
N GLY A 678 -16.20 -30.57 -5.55
CA GLY A 678 -16.09 -29.21 -5.01
C GLY A 678 -14.93 -29.04 -4.02
N ASP A 679 -14.56 -30.10 -3.32
CA ASP A 679 -13.43 -30.12 -2.39
C ASP A 679 -12.10 -30.52 -3.05
N GLY A 680 -12.08 -30.78 -4.37
CA GLY A 680 -10.89 -31.26 -5.08
C GLY A 680 -10.47 -32.70 -4.72
N LEU A 681 -11.38 -33.48 -4.12
CA LEU A 681 -11.15 -34.86 -3.71
C LEU A 681 -11.44 -35.84 -4.87
N PRO A 682 -10.83 -37.04 -4.86
CA PRO A 682 -11.17 -38.09 -5.82
C PRO A 682 -12.67 -38.42 -5.79
N LEU A 683 -13.25 -38.69 -6.97
CA LEU A 683 -14.66 -39.04 -7.10
C LEU A 683 -14.98 -40.36 -6.37
N PRO A 684 -16.19 -40.52 -5.81
CA PRO A 684 -16.63 -41.80 -5.27
C PRO A 684 -16.92 -42.79 -6.42
N GLU A 685 -16.71 -44.07 -6.15
CA GLU A 685 -17.01 -45.15 -7.09
C GLU A 685 -18.06 -46.11 -6.50
N ALA A 686 -18.99 -46.58 -7.33
CA ALA A 686 -19.90 -47.66 -6.98
C ALA A 686 -19.39 -48.97 -7.57
N HIS A 687 -19.13 -49.96 -6.72
CA HIS A 687 -18.74 -51.31 -7.13
C HIS A 687 -19.94 -52.24 -7.00
N ILE A 688 -20.12 -53.13 -7.96
CA ILE A 688 -21.31 -53.96 -8.09
C ILE A 688 -20.92 -55.43 -8.12
N LYS A 689 -21.35 -56.18 -7.11
CA LYS A 689 -21.19 -57.65 -7.04
C LYS A 689 -22.50 -58.32 -7.38
N GLY A 690 -22.56 -58.96 -8.54
CA GLY A 690 -23.71 -59.74 -8.96
C GLY A 690 -23.57 -61.20 -8.55
N TYR A 691 -24.59 -61.74 -7.90
CA TYR A 691 -24.64 -63.13 -7.47
C TYR A 691 -25.43 -63.94 -8.49
N GLY A 692 -24.81 -65.02 -8.99
CA GLY A 692 -25.39 -65.92 -9.99
C GLY A 692 -25.77 -67.27 -9.40
N ASN A 693 -26.76 -67.91 -10.01
CA ASN A 693 -27.24 -69.24 -9.60
C ASN A 693 -26.90 -70.34 -10.61
N GLY A 694 -26.02 -70.06 -11.59
CA GLY A 694 -25.65 -71.00 -12.65
C GLY A 694 -26.65 -71.08 -13.80
N SER A 695 -26.31 -71.86 -14.82
CA SER A 695 -27.16 -72.14 -15.98
C SER A 695 -28.15 -73.28 -15.66
N MET A 696 -29.32 -73.31 -16.31
CA MET A 696 -30.23 -74.48 -16.25
C MET A 696 -29.57 -75.80 -16.67
N LEU A 697 -28.46 -75.73 -17.42
CA LEU A 697 -27.70 -76.89 -17.91
C LEU A 697 -26.53 -77.30 -16.97
N GLY A 698 -26.32 -76.59 -15.85
CA GLY A 698 -25.31 -76.91 -14.85
C GLY A 698 -24.97 -75.71 -13.96
N ASN A 699 -25.00 -75.91 -12.64
CA ASN A 699 -24.61 -74.91 -11.63
C ASN A 699 -23.12 -75.01 -11.31
N THR A 700 -22.28 -74.69 -12.29
CA THR A 700 -20.83 -74.57 -12.04
C THR A 700 -20.49 -73.20 -11.48
N LYS A 701 -19.32 -73.09 -10.83
CA LYS A 701 -18.80 -71.80 -10.36
C LYS A 701 -18.71 -70.78 -11.51
N GLU A 702 -18.20 -71.20 -12.66
CA GLU A 702 -18.00 -70.34 -13.83
C GLU A 702 -19.32 -69.83 -14.41
N THR A 703 -20.35 -70.69 -14.49
CA THR A 703 -21.67 -70.30 -14.99
C THR A 703 -22.41 -69.38 -14.00
N ALA A 704 -22.19 -69.56 -12.69
CA ALA A 704 -22.69 -68.65 -11.67
C ALA A 704 -21.97 -67.29 -11.72
N GLU A 705 -20.64 -67.26 -11.83
CA GLU A 705 -19.90 -66.00 -11.99
C GLU A 705 -20.31 -65.25 -13.26
N ALA A 706 -20.48 -65.95 -14.39
CA ALA A 706 -20.93 -65.34 -15.64
C ALA A 706 -22.35 -64.73 -15.51
N THR A 707 -23.30 -65.48 -14.95
CA THR A 707 -24.67 -64.98 -14.73
C THR A 707 -24.73 -63.85 -13.69
N GLY A 708 -23.88 -63.90 -12.66
CA GLY A 708 -23.69 -62.82 -11.71
C GLY A 708 -23.15 -61.56 -12.37
N LYS A 709 -22.12 -61.69 -13.22
CA LYS A 709 -21.54 -60.55 -13.96
C LYS A 709 -22.56 -59.88 -14.88
N LEU A 710 -23.44 -60.64 -15.55
CA LEU A 710 -24.54 -60.08 -16.34
C LEU A 710 -25.49 -59.23 -15.49
N ARG A 711 -25.88 -59.72 -14.30
CA ARG A 711 -26.73 -58.95 -13.35
C ARG A 711 -26.03 -57.69 -12.85
N ALA A 712 -24.73 -57.76 -12.58
CA ALA A 712 -23.93 -56.60 -12.18
C ALA A 712 -23.85 -55.56 -13.31
N SER A 713 -23.65 -56.00 -14.55
CA SER A 713 -23.62 -55.14 -15.74
C SER A 713 -24.95 -54.43 -15.98
N ASP A 714 -26.07 -55.15 -15.87
CA ASP A 714 -27.40 -54.57 -16.05
C ASP A 714 -27.76 -53.59 -14.92
N THR A 715 -27.37 -53.91 -13.67
CA THR A 715 -27.46 -52.97 -12.54
C THR A 715 -26.61 -51.73 -12.77
N ARG A 716 -25.40 -51.87 -13.36
CA ARG A 716 -24.51 -50.76 -13.71
C ARG A 716 -25.17 -49.82 -14.71
N GLU A 717 -25.70 -50.34 -15.83
CA GLU A 717 -26.35 -49.52 -16.85
C GLU A 717 -27.53 -48.72 -16.27
N HIS A 718 -28.35 -49.37 -15.44
CA HIS A 718 -29.45 -48.69 -14.78
C HIS A 718 -28.97 -47.62 -13.78
N LEU A 719 -27.95 -47.93 -12.98
CA LEU A 719 -27.38 -47.00 -12.01
C LEU A 719 -26.77 -45.79 -12.71
N ILE A 720 -26.04 -45.96 -13.82
CA ILE A 720 -25.50 -44.86 -14.63
C ILE A 720 -26.63 -43.93 -15.09
N HIS A 721 -27.73 -44.48 -15.60
CA HIS A 721 -28.88 -43.68 -16.02
C HIS A 721 -29.47 -42.85 -14.86
N LEU A 722 -29.66 -43.46 -13.69
CA LEU A 722 -30.18 -42.77 -12.50
C LEU A 722 -29.22 -41.68 -12.00
N VAL A 723 -27.92 -41.98 -11.94
CA VAL A 723 -26.88 -41.03 -11.51
C VAL A 723 -26.79 -39.84 -12.46
N SER A 724 -26.78 -40.07 -13.77
CA SER A 724 -26.79 -38.99 -14.78
C SER A 724 -27.98 -38.06 -14.59
N ARG A 725 -29.19 -38.62 -14.41
CA ARG A 725 -30.41 -37.84 -14.17
C ARG A 725 -30.30 -36.94 -12.92
N HIS A 726 -29.71 -37.46 -11.84
CA HIS A 726 -29.52 -36.70 -10.59
C HIS A 726 -28.43 -35.63 -10.74
N LEU A 727 -27.32 -35.93 -11.41
CA LEU A 727 -26.26 -34.96 -11.70
C LEU A 727 -26.76 -33.82 -12.60
N GLU A 728 -27.58 -34.12 -13.62
CA GLU A 728 -28.20 -33.13 -14.49
C GLU A 728 -29.13 -32.16 -13.73
N ARG A 729 -29.85 -32.67 -12.72
CA ARG A 729 -30.70 -31.83 -11.85
C ARG A 729 -29.87 -30.95 -10.91
N MET A 730 -28.79 -31.49 -10.35
CA MET A 730 -28.05 -30.81 -9.30
C MET A 730 -26.96 -29.84 -9.80
N THR A 731 -26.52 -29.96 -11.05
CA THR A 731 -25.43 -29.14 -11.60
C THR A 731 -25.91 -28.07 -12.58
N PRO A 732 -25.29 -26.87 -12.64
CA PRO A 732 -25.70 -25.86 -13.59
C PRO A 732 -25.49 -26.30 -15.06
N PRO A 733 -26.38 -25.91 -16.00
CA PRO A 733 -26.17 -26.14 -17.42
C PRO A 733 -24.82 -25.58 -17.86
N LYS A 734 -24.03 -26.38 -18.60
CA LYS A 734 -22.67 -26.07 -19.11
C LYS A 734 -21.52 -26.19 -18.10
N THR A 735 -21.78 -26.49 -16.83
CA THR A 735 -20.71 -27.00 -15.96
C THR A 735 -20.29 -28.38 -16.47
N ARG A 736 -19.01 -28.74 -16.39
CA ARG A 736 -18.58 -30.12 -16.73
C ARG A 736 -19.38 -31.08 -15.85
N VAL A 737 -20.36 -31.76 -16.45
CA VAL A 737 -21.13 -32.81 -15.79
C VAL A 737 -20.12 -33.89 -15.40
N ILE A 738 -20.14 -34.29 -14.14
CA ILE A 738 -19.37 -35.45 -13.69
C ILE A 738 -19.84 -36.63 -14.52
N ASP A 739 -18.93 -37.31 -15.18
CA ASP A 739 -19.27 -38.45 -16.01
C ASP A 739 -19.75 -39.61 -15.11
N ALA A 740 -21.03 -39.98 -15.23
CA ALA A 740 -21.61 -41.05 -14.44
C ALA A 740 -20.91 -42.40 -14.66
N GLU A 741 -20.29 -42.62 -15.82
CA GLU A 741 -19.50 -43.83 -16.07
C GLU A 741 -18.23 -43.90 -15.19
N LYS A 742 -17.70 -42.75 -14.77
CA LYS A 742 -16.57 -42.69 -13.81
C LYS A 742 -17.01 -42.98 -12.38
N LEU A 743 -18.27 -42.71 -12.06
CA LEU A 743 -18.85 -43.03 -10.75
C LEU A 743 -19.27 -44.49 -10.65
N VAL A 744 -19.51 -45.16 -11.78
CA VAL A 744 -19.85 -46.58 -11.85
C VAL A 744 -18.94 -47.27 -12.87
N PRO A 745 -17.66 -47.45 -12.55
CA PRO A 745 -16.67 -47.83 -13.56
C PRO A 745 -16.81 -49.30 -13.96
N GLU A 746 -16.49 -49.62 -15.21
CA GLU A 746 -16.63 -50.97 -15.77
C GLU A 746 -15.75 -52.01 -15.05
N ASN A 747 -14.59 -51.60 -14.51
CA ASN A 747 -13.74 -52.46 -13.69
C ASN A 747 -14.28 -52.70 -12.27
N GLY A 748 -15.32 -51.96 -11.86
CA GLY A 748 -16.01 -52.10 -10.57
C GLY A 748 -17.10 -53.18 -10.55
N ILE A 749 -17.34 -53.89 -11.67
CA ILE A 749 -18.33 -54.97 -11.75
C ILE A 749 -17.69 -56.36 -11.57
N GLN A 750 -18.29 -57.18 -10.71
CA GLN A 750 -17.82 -58.54 -10.46
C GLN A 750 -18.99 -59.53 -10.41
N GLY A 751 -18.83 -60.68 -11.06
CA GLY A 751 -19.68 -61.84 -10.84
C GLY A 751 -19.11 -62.71 -9.72
N VAL A 752 -19.92 -63.06 -8.72
CA VAL A 752 -19.46 -63.83 -7.55
C VAL A 752 -20.30 -65.09 -7.39
N TYR A 753 -19.61 -66.23 -7.22
CA TYR A 753 -20.21 -67.47 -6.75
C TYR A 753 -19.93 -67.65 -5.26
N GLU A 754 -20.98 -67.65 -4.45
CA GLU A 754 -20.90 -67.90 -3.01
C GLU A 754 -21.85 -69.05 -2.65
N PRO A 755 -21.35 -70.21 -2.17
CA PRO A 755 -22.17 -71.41 -1.96
C PRO A 755 -23.41 -71.19 -1.07
N GLY A 756 -23.28 -70.36 -0.02
CA GLY A 756 -24.39 -70.00 0.87
C GLY A 756 -25.42 -69.04 0.25
N ARG A 757 -25.05 -68.38 -0.87
CA ARG A 757 -25.90 -67.47 -1.65
C ARG A 757 -26.16 -68.00 -3.06
N ALA A 758 -25.93 -69.28 -3.33
CA ALA A 758 -26.05 -69.87 -4.67
C ALA A 758 -27.48 -69.78 -5.26
N ASN A 759 -28.50 -69.54 -4.43
CA ASN A 759 -29.86 -69.27 -4.88
C ASN A 759 -30.24 -67.78 -4.85
N SER A 760 -29.37 -66.90 -4.35
CA SER A 760 -29.58 -65.46 -4.36
C SER A 760 -29.52 -64.97 -5.80
N ARG A 761 -30.51 -64.17 -6.19
CA ARG A 761 -30.63 -63.55 -7.50
C ARG A 761 -30.60 -62.06 -7.27
N GLU A 762 -29.45 -61.58 -6.89
CA GLU A 762 -29.28 -60.19 -6.45
C GLU A 762 -27.97 -59.63 -6.97
N ALA A 763 -27.93 -58.31 -7.13
CA ALA A 763 -26.69 -57.56 -7.20
C ALA A 763 -26.56 -56.71 -5.94
N VAL A 764 -25.36 -56.62 -5.38
CA VAL A 764 -25.05 -55.78 -4.24
C VAL A 764 -24.17 -54.64 -4.71
N VAL A 765 -24.67 -53.42 -4.57
CA VAL A 765 -23.97 -52.18 -4.89
C VAL A 765 -23.33 -51.65 -3.61
N THR A 766 -22.03 -51.37 -3.66
CA THR A 766 -21.24 -50.83 -2.53
C THR A 766 -20.57 -49.53 -2.95
N LEU A 767 -20.60 -48.52 -2.09
CA LEU A 767 -19.91 -47.26 -2.30
C LEU A 767 -18.45 -47.37 -1.83
N HIS A 768 -17.52 -46.89 -2.63
CA HIS A 768 -16.10 -46.78 -2.32
C HIS A 768 -15.66 -45.32 -2.47
N THR A 769 -15.01 -44.78 -1.44
CA THR A 769 -14.33 -43.48 -1.52
C THR A 769 -12.82 -43.72 -1.49
N ALA A 770 -12.08 -43.11 -2.43
CA ALA A 770 -10.66 -43.41 -2.68
C ALA A 770 -9.74 -43.30 -1.44
N ASP A 771 -10.14 -42.59 -0.38
CA ASP A 771 -9.40 -42.48 0.88
C ASP A 771 -9.29 -43.83 1.64
N GLU A 772 -10.14 -44.81 1.32
CA GLU A 772 -10.04 -46.18 1.87
C GLU A 772 -9.03 -47.07 1.13
N SER A 773 -8.62 -46.65 -0.07
CA SER A 773 -7.58 -47.30 -0.86
C SER A 773 -6.24 -46.79 -0.36
N THR A 774 -5.58 -47.55 0.51
CA THR A 774 -4.23 -47.28 1.05
C THR A 774 -3.26 -46.90 -0.08
N VAL A 775 -3.07 -45.60 -0.31
CA VAL A 775 -1.90 -45.11 -1.04
C VAL A 775 -0.74 -45.23 -0.06
N PRO A 776 0.33 -45.98 -0.37
CA PRO A 776 1.50 -46.03 0.52
C PRO A 776 2.05 -44.62 0.64
N HIS A 777 2.02 -44.05 1.85
CA HIS A 777 2.60 -42.76 2.16
C HIS A 777 4.12 -42.79 1.89
N GLY A 778 4.51 -42.41 0.67
CA GLY A 778 5.89 -42.11 0.32
C GLY A 778 6.26 -40.75 0.87
N VAL A 779 7.13 -40.75 1.87
CA VAL A 779 8.03 -39.65 2.29
C VAL A 779 7.35 -38.30 2.54
N THR A 780 6.86 -38.12 3.77
CA THR A 780 6.82 -36.79 4.38
C THR A 780 8.25 -36.28 4.54
N GLU A 781 8.59 -35.16 3.91
CA GLU A 781 9.79 -34.38 4.20
C GLU A 781 9.74 -33.92 5.67
N SER A 782 10.48 -34.64 6.52
CA SER A 782 10.75 -34.23 7.89
C SER A 782 11.66 -33.01 7.86
N ARG A 783 11.11 -31.85 8.22
CA ARG A 783 11.85 -30.64 8.51
C ARG A 783 12.59 -30.88 9.84
N ALA A 784 13.86 -31.27 9.75
CA ALA A 784 14.71 -31.53 10.90
C ALA A 784 14.96 -30.22 11.67
N ALA A 785 14.44 -30.13 12.90
CA ALA A 785 14.99 -29.29 13.93
C ALA A 785 16.34 -29.88 14.36
N GLY A 786 17.42 -29.10 14.18
CA GLY A 786 18.73 -29.43 14.72
C GLY A 786 18.79 -29.11 16.20
N ASP A 787 19.33 -30.04 16.99
CA ASP A 787 20.28 -29.75 18.07
C ASP A 787 20.85 -31.07 18.63
N GLY A 788 22.19 -31.16 18.69
CA GLY A 788 22.91 -32.20 19.44
C GLY A 788 24.10 -32.84 18.69
N PRO A 789 25.36 -32.64 19.15
CA PRO A 789 26.54 -33.18 18.48
C PRO A 789 26.80 -34.62 18.92
N LEU A 790 27.01 -35.53 17.95
CA LEU A 790 27.58 -36.85 18.21
C LEU A 790 28.87 -37.04 17.40
N VAL A 791 29.96 -37.12 18.15
CA VAL A 791 31.27 -37.61 17.75
C VAL A 791 31.18 -39.14 17.63
N HIS A 792 31.50 -39.71 16.46
CA HIS A 792 32.53 -40.76 16.28
C HIS A 792 32.56 -41.34 14.85
N GLU A 793 33.79 -41.43 14.34
CA GLU A 793 34.39 -42.52 13.55
C GLU A 793 33.71 -43.04 12.26
N GLY A 794 34.29 -42.61 11.14
CA GLY A 794 35.03 -43.51 10.24
C GLY A 794 34.31 -44.74 9.67
N ARG A 795 33.86 -44.64 8.42
CA ARG A 795 34.20 -45.60 7.34
C ARG A 795 33.60 -45.14 6.01
N VAL A 796 34.49 -44.95 5.04
CA VAL A 796 34.14 -44.87 3.62
C VAL A 796 33.90 -46.29 3.12
N LEU A 797 32.69 -46.58 2.66
CA LEU A 797 32.42 -47.69 1.75
C LEU A 797 31.62 -47.12 0.58
N GLY A 798 32.26 -47.10 -0.59
CA GLY A 798 31.62 -46.81 -1.85
C GLY A 798 30.69 -47.95 -2.26
N ALA A 799 29.59 -47.59 -2.89
CA ALA A 799 28.82 -48.49 -3.73
C ALA A 799 28.28 -47.68 -4.92
N SER A 800 28.92 -47.92 -6.06
CA SER A 800 28.41 -47.67 -7.39
C SER A 800 27.15 -48.51 -7.64
N PHE A 801 26.09 -47.91 -8.17
CA PHE A 801 25.12 -48.64 -8.99
C PHE A 801 24.75 -47.83 -10.23
N SER A 802 24.91 -48.53 -11.35
CA SER A 802 24.50 -48.17 -12.69
C SER A 802 22.98 -48.27 -12.84
N SER A 803 22.41 -47.49 -13.77
CA SER A 803 21.32 -48.03 -14.58
C SER A 803 21.34 -47.41 -15.99
N THR A 804 21.48 -48.31 -16.95
CA THR A 804 21.27 -48.16 -18.38
C THR A 804 19.77 -48.20 -18.70
N SER A 805 19.29 -47.18 -19.44
CA SER A 805 18.46 -47.25 -20.68
C SER A 805 17.36 -48.35 -20.79
N THR A 806 16.14 -48.15 -21.30
CA THR A 806 15.68 -47.27 -22.39
C THR A 806 14.16 -47.45 -22.67
N SER A 807 13.55 -46.38 -23.19
CA SER A 807 12.63 -46.33 -24.36
C SER A 807 11.14 -46.70 -24.29
N ARG A 808 10.31 -45.66 -24.53
CA ARG A 808 9.23 -45.47 -25.55
C ARG A 808 8.50 -44.17 -25.11
N VAL A 809 8.41 -43.06 -25.84
CA VAL A 809 8.03 -42.81 -27.23
C VAL A 809 8.59 -41.45 -27.69
N ARG A 810 9.24 -41.42 -28.85
CA ARG A 810 9.44 -40.21 -29.68
C ARG A 810 8.54 -40.37 -30.91
N ARG A 811 7.86 -39.30 -31.36
CA ARG A 811 7.99 -38.77 -32.74
C ARG A 811 7.24 -37.42 -32.94
N TRP A 812 8.01 -36.45 -33.48
CA TRP A 812 7.68 -35.29 -34.36
C TRP A 812 6.77 -34.15 -33.86
N ILE A 813 7.02 -32.85 -34.14
CA ILE A 813 7.68 -32.19 -35.28
C ILE A 813 8.66 -31.08 -34.82
N ALA A 814 9.77 -30.96 -35.56
CA ALA A 814 10.67 -29.81 -35.59
C ALA A 814 10.37 -28.94 -36.82
N THR A 815 10.48 -27.62 -36.73
CA THR A 815 11.06 -26.74 -37.77
C THR A 815 11.20 -25.28 -37.30
N GLY A 816 12.40 -24.71 -37.52
CA GLY A 816 12.71 -23.27 -37.43
C GLY A 816 13.44 -22.89 -36.13
N GLY A 817 14.73 -22.59 -36.07
CA GLY A 817 15.67 -22.14 -37.09
C GLY A 817 16.21 -20.76 -36.70
N TRP A 818 17.16 -20.71 -35.75
CA TRP A 818 18.01 -19.51 -35.56
C TRP A 818 19.35 -19.93 -34.94
N ARG A 819 20.45 -19.47 -35.56
CA ARG A 819 21.85 -19.69 -35.12
C ARG A 819 22.31 -18.45 -34.32
N PRO A 820 23.08 -18.59 -33.23
CA PRO A 820 23.86 -17.49 -32.70
C PRO A 820 25.28 -17.47 -33.30
N GLU A 821 25.75 -16.27 -33.64
CA GLU A 821 27.13 -15.93 -33.96
C GLU A 821 28.07 -15.98 -32.73
N PRO A 822 29.39 -16.09 -32.92
CA PRO A 822 30.35 -16.32 -31.84
C PRO A 822 30.80 -15.02 -31.16
N THR A 823 30.90 -15.06 -29.83
CA THR A 823 31.53 -14.05 -28.96
C THR A 823 33.03 -13.86 -29.25
N PRO A 824 33.55 -12.62 -29.23
CA PRO A 824 34.98 -12.36 -29.22
C PRO A 824 35.53 -12.34 -27.77
N GLN A 825 36.70 -12.95 -27.59
CA GLN A 825 37.55 -12.77 -26.40
C GLN A 825 38.24 -11.40 -26.42
N PRO A 826 38.64 -10.89 -25.24
CA PRO A 826 39.96 -10.26 -25.11
C PRO A 826 40.74 -10.86 -23.91
N VAL A 827 41.94 -11.39 -24.13
CA VAL A 827 43.25 -10.74 -23.98
C VAL A 827 43.46 -10.09 -22.59
N ASN A 828 44.30 -10.75 -21.79
CA ASN A 828 45.02 -10.24 -20.62
C ASN A 828 46.37 -9.66 -21.12
N PRO A 829 47.01 -8.63 -20.52
CA PRO A 829 47.80 -8.86 -19.29
C PRO A 829 48.09 -7.66 -18.34
N HIS A 830 48.43 -8.01 -17.09
CA HIS A 830 49.33 -7.36 -16.11
C HIS A 830 49.12 -5.90 -15.64
N LEU A 831 48.91 -5.74 -14.32
CA LEU A 831 49.75 -4.92 -13.42
C LEU A 831 49.48 -5.31 -11.95
N LEU A 832 50.50 -5.83 -11.28
CA LEU A 832 50.58 -6.04 -9.85
C LEU A 832 51.27 -4.81 -9.24
N GLU A 833 50.61 -4.13 -8.31
CA GLU A 833 51.28 -3.25 -7.35
C GLU A 833 50.79 -3.54 -5.92
N PRO A 834 51.64 -3.32 -4.90
CA PRO A 834 51.49 -3.91 -3.58
C PRO A 834 50.73 -3.03 -2.59
N ILE A 835 49.97 -3.69 -1.73
CA ILE A 835 49.32 -3.14 -0.53
C ILE A 835 50.41 -2.79 0.51
N PRO A 836 50.44 -1.57 1.08
CA PRO A 836 51.25 -1.30 2.25
C PRO A 836 50.51 -1.64 3.55
N ASP A 837 51.29 -2.13 4.50
CA ASP A 837 50.94 -2.64 5.82
C ASP A 837 50.14 -1.66 6.69
N THR A 838 49.05 -2.16 7.29
CA THR A 838 48.46 -1.61 8.50
C THR A 838 49.21 -2.13 9.73
N PRO A 839 49.71 -1.28 10.64
CA PRO A 839 50.16 -1.73 11.94
C PRO A 839 48.97 -1.89 12.90
N ALA A 840 49.01 -3.01 13.61
CA ALA A 840 48.09 -3.37 14.67
C ALA A 840 48.42 -2.66 16.00
N THR A 841 47.45 -2.73 16.91
CA THR A 841 47.51 -2.64 18.38
C THR A 841 47.52 -1.26 19.04
N ALA A 842 46.41 -0.96 19.73
CA ALA A 842 46.45 -0.54 21.13
C ALA A 842 45.15 -0.98 21.82
N SER A 843 45.30 -1.83 22.83
CA SER A 843 44.28 -2.31 23.74
C SER A 843 44.11 -1.39 24.94
N LEU A 844 42.92 -1.46 25.55
CA LEU A 844 42.62 -1.27 26.97
C LEU A 844 42.86 0.13 27.57
N ASP A 845 41.76 0.75 27.99
CA ASP A 845 41.62 1.15 29.39
C ASP A 845 40.14 1.08 29.81
N GLU A 846 39.85 0.13 30.70
CA GLU A 846 38.67 0.11 31.58
C GLU A 846 39.02 0.86 32.87
N HIS A 847 38.10 1.70 33.35
CA HIS A 847 37.87 2.23 34.70
C HIS A 847 37.33 3.66 34.53
N GLY A 848 36.21 4.09 35.08
CA GLY A 848 35.19 3.55 35.98
C GLY A 848 34.35 4.74 36.45
N LEU A 849 33.10 4.50 36.87
CA LEU A 849 32.39 5.21 37.97
C LEU A 849 30.89 5.01 37.84
N ALA A 850 30.39 4.07 38.64
CA ALA A 850 29.06 4.14 39.21
C ALA A 850 29.04 5.25 40.29
N ALA A 851 28.03 6.11 40.24
CA ALA A 851 27.25 6.62 41.38
C ALA A 851 26.57 7.95 41.02
N SER A 852 25.24 7.94 40.92
CA SER A 852 24.38 8.92 41.61
C SER A 852 22.90 8.60 41.34
N LEU A 853 22.31 7.83 42.26
CA LEU A 853 20.88 7.85 42.54
C LEU A 853 20.71 8.68 43.82
N ALA A 854 20.05 9.85 43.72
CA ALA A 854 19.14 10.38 44.73
C ALA A 854 18.62 11.78 44.35
N GLY A 855 17.29 11.87 44.18
CA GLY A 855 16.48 12.97 44.71
C GLY A 855 16.11 14.12 43.77
N HIS A 856 14.80 14.38 43.72
CA HIS A 856 14.03 15.63 43.52
C HIS A 856 12.87 15.28 42.56
N GLY A 857 11.61 15.23 42.98
CA GLY A 857 10.88 16.25 43.72
C GLY A 857 9.86 16.84 42.75
N ALA A 858 8.67 16.24 42.68
CA ALA A 858 7.59 16.68 41.80
C ALA A 858 7.04 18.04 42.25
N HIS A 859 6.98 19.01 41.32
CA HIS A 859 6.18 20.22 41.44
C HIS A 859 5.40 20.45 40.15
N ASP A 860 4.15 20.87 40.35
CA ASP A 860 3.05 21.06 39.42
C ASP A 860 3.16 22.44 38.76
N ASP A 861 3.56 22.49 37.48
CA ASP A 861 3.82 23.74 36.72
C ASP A 861 2.93 23.87 35.46
N THR A 862 1.92 23.00 35.32
CA THR A 862 1.08 22.96 34.10
C THR A 862 -0.05 23.99 34.07
N THR A 863 -0.40 24.61 35.19
CA THR A 863 -1.56 25.51 35.28
C THR A 863 -1.19 26.97 34.98
N ASP A 864 0.01 27.42 35.36
CA ASP A 864 0.45 28.81 35.14
C ASP A 864 0.89 29.10 33.69
N LEU A 865 1.36 28.07 32.96
CA LEU A 865 1.71 28.20 31.54
C LEU A 865 0.47 28.40 30.64
N VAL A 866 -0.67 27.81 31.03
CA VAL A 866 -1.93 27.87 30.28
C VAL A 866 -2.63 29.22 30.49
N VAL A 867 -2.55 29.78 31.70
CA VAL A 867 -3.15 31.09 32.01
C VAL A 867 -2.38 32.25 31.35
N SER A 868 -1.05 32.17 31.24
CA SER A 868 -0.26 33.22 30.55
C SER A 868 -0.50 33.22 29.03
N SER A 869 -0.54 32.05 28.39
CA SER A 869 -0.78 31.93 26.94
C SER A 869 -2.19 32.39 26.52
N ALA A 870 -3.20 32.15 27.36
CA ALA A 870 -4.56 32.61 27.10
C ALA A 870 -4.70 34.13 27.25
N LYS A 871 -3.98 34.72 28.22
CA LYS A 871 -3.95 36.17 28.43
C LYS A 871 -3.24 36.89 27.27
N ASP A 872 -2.12 36.36 26.80
CA ASP A 872 -1.35 36.93 25.68
C ASP A 872 -2.13 36.89 24.35
N ALA A 873 -2.97 35.86 24.14
CA ALA A 873 -3.85 35.75 22.98
C ALA A 873 -5.02 36.74 23.01
N VAL A 874 -5.58 37.01 24.20
CA VAL A 874 -6.70 37.96 24.41
C VAL A 874 -6.21 39.41 24.35
N ASP A 875 -5.05 39.71 24.93
CA ASP A 875 -4.47 41.05 24.87
C ASP A 875 -3.97 41.38 23.45
N GLY A 876 -3.51 40.37 22.70
CA GLY A 876 -3.13 40.52 21.28
C GLY A 876 -4.30 40.72 20.31
N THR A 877 -5.55 40.41 20.69
CA THR A 877 -6.74 40.61 19.85
C THR A 877 -7.41 41.98 20.05
N ARG A 878 -7.14 42.66 21.17
CA ARG A 878 -7.63 44.03 21.44
C ARG A 878 -6.97 45.13 20.61
N ALA A 879 -5.88 44.82 19.89
CA ALA A 879 -5.06 45.81 19.19
C ALA A 879 -5.17 45.77 17.66
N LEU A 880 -6.09 45.00 17.07
CA LEU A 880 -6.15 44.78 15.61
C LEU A 880 -7.57 44.98 15.06
N GLU A 881 -7.71 45.83 14.04
CA GLU A 881 -8.92 45.95 13.20
C GLU A 881 -8.71 45.22 11.85
N GLY A 882 -9.76 44.58 11.32
CA GLY A 882 -9.79 44.03 9.95
C GLY A 882 -9.41 42.54 9.79
N GLU A 883 -9.14 42.13 8.53
CA GLU A 883 -8.96 40.73 8.07
C GLU A 883 -7.93 39.90 8.86
N ALA A 884 -6.95 40.55 9.49
CA ALA A 884 -5.98 39.88 10.36
C ALA A 884 -6.62 39.26 11.62
N ALA A 885 -7.74 39.82 12.10
CA ALA A 885 -8.51 39.27 13.21
C ALA A 885 -9.28 38.00 12.80
N ALA A 886 -9.79 37.94 11.58
CA ALA A 886 -10.53 36.78 11.05
C ALA A 886 -9.61 35.55 10.86
N GLY A 887 -8.37 35.76 10.41
CA GLY A 887 -7.38 34.69 10.27
C GLY A 887 -6.94 34.07 11.61
N LYS A 888 -6.80 34.89 12.66
CA LYS A 888 -6.50 34.40 14.01
C LYS A 888 -7.70 33.76 14.71
N LEU A 889 -8.92 34.22 14.42
CA LEU A 889 -10.14 33.58 14.94
C LEU A 889 -10.33 32.18 14.34
N ALA A 890 -10.05 32.02 13.03
CA ALA A 890 -10.12 30.74 12.33
C ALA A 890 -9.10 29.72 12.85
N SER A 891 -7.91 30.16 13.29
CA SER A 891 -6.88 29.26 13.86
C SER A 891 -7.12 28.90 15.33
N ALA A 892 -7.85 29.73 16.09
CA ALA A 892 -8.24 29.46 17.48
C ALA A 892 -9.47 28.54 17.59
N MET A 893 -10.34 28.54 16.58
CA MET A 893 -11.61 27.79 16.55
C MET A 893 -11.46 26.28 16.83
N PRO A 894 -10.45 25.56 16.27
CA PRO A 894 -10.25 24.14 16.54
C PRO A 894 -9.84 23.81 17.98
N HIS A 895 -9.30 24.78 18.72
CA HIS A 895 -8.95 24.61 20.13
C HIS A 895 -10.15 24.88 21.04
N ALA A 896 -10.94 25.91 20.72
CA ALA A 896 -12.22 26.18 21.39
C ALA A 896 -13.22 25.02 21.21
N MET A 897 -13.30 24.43 20.01
CA MET A 897 -14.14 23.26 19.74
C MET A 897 -13.72 22.03 20.56
N ARG A 898 -12.42 21.82 20.75
CA ARG A 898 -11.89 20.74 21.60
C ARG A 898 -12.16 20.94 23.09
N LEU A 899 -12.20 22.19 23.57
CA LEU A 899 -12.59 22.49 24.95
C LEU A 899 -14.10 22.26 25.17
N LEU A 900 -14.94 22.65 24.21
CA LEU A 900 -16.39 22.42 24.25
C LEU A 900 -16.76 20.93 24.14
N GLU A 901 -15.95 20.15 23.40
CA GLU A 901 -16.09 18.71 23.30
C GLU A 901 -15.70 18.01 24.61
N LYS A 902 -14.60 18.43 25.25
CA LYS A 902 -14.22 17.97 26.59
C LYS A 902 -15.25 18.28 27.67
N ALA A 903 -16.00 19.38 27.52
CA ALA A 903 -17.09 19.75 28.42
C ALA A 903 -18.42 19.02 28.13
N GLY A 904 -18.50 18.16 27.11
CA GLY A 904 -19.73 17.43 26.77
C GLY A 904 -20.86 18.27 26.16
N VAL A 905 -20.57 19.53 25.79
CA VAL A 905 -21.57 20.52 25.34
C VAL A 905 -21.94 20.34 23.85
N VAL A 906 -21.00 19.85 23.04
CA VAL A 906 -21.15 19.70 21.57
C VAL A 906 -22.30 18.75 21.19
N GLY A 907 -22.50 17.65 21.93
CA GLY A 907 -23.58 16.70 21.67
C GLY A 907 -24.99 17.21 22.00
N LYS A 908 -25.11 18.27 22.82
CA LYS A 908 -26.39 18.95 23.10
C LYS A 908 -26.64 20.07 22.08
N LEU A 909 -25.61 20.83 21.73
CA LEU A 909 -25.65 21.87 20.67
C LEU A 909 -25.98 21.29 19.29
N LEU A 910 -25.39 20.14 18.91
CA LEU A 910 -25.65 19.53 17.60
C LEU A 910 -27.07 18.97 17.47
N ARG A 911 -27.67 18.48 18.56
CA ARG A 911 -29.08 18.05 18.56
C ARG A 911 -30.03 19.24 18.35
N GLN A 912 -29.79 20.36 19.03
CA GLN A 912 -30.62 21.56 18.90
C GLN A 912 -30.34 22.34 17.61
N ALA A 913 -29.12 22.29 17.07
CA ALA A 913 -28.79 22.82 15.75
C ALA A 913 -29.49 22.06 14.62
N GLY A 914 -29.71 20.74 14.78
CA GLY A 914 -30.56 19.95 13.89
C GLY A 914 -31.98 20.52 13.81
N ASP A 915 -32.56 20.92 14.94
CA ASP A 915 -33.90 21.52 14.99
C ASP A 915 -33.91 22.94 14.39
N ALA A 916 -32.85 23.73 14.57
CA ALA A 916 -32.71 25.07 13.99
C ALA A 916 -32.49 25.07 12.46
N VAL A 917 -31.76 24.08 11.93
CA VAL A 917 -31.60 23.88 10.48
C VAL A 917 -32.94 23.49 9.83
N THR A 918 -33.79 22.78 10.55
CA THR A 918 -35.17 22.46 10.12
C THR A 918 -36.05 23.73 10.06
N ALA A 919 -35.71 24.79 10.79
CA ALA A 919 -36.39 26.09 10.80
C ALA A 919 -35.81 27.13 9.82
N GLY A 920 -34.86 26.74 8.95
CA GLY A 920 -34.40 27.59 7.83
C GLY A 920 -33.31 28.61 8.14
N LEU A 921 -32.63 28.52 9.28
CA LEU A 921 -31.44 29.33 9.59
C LEU A 921 -30.16 28.52 9.39
N THR A 922 -29.14 29.12 8.75
CA THR A 922 -27.82 28.50 8.63
C THR A 922 -27.10 28.53 9.97
N LEU A 923 -26.47 27.40 10.33
CA LEU A 923 -25.67 27.27 11.56
C LEU A 923 -24.62 28.39 11.71
N SER A 924 -24.14 28.96 10.61
CA SER A 924 -23.20 30.09 10.61
C SER A 924 -23.77 31.35 11.28
N HIS A 925 -25.06 31.67 11.08
CA HIS A 925 -25.67 32.88 11.63
C HIS A 925 -25.78 32.83 13.16
N VAL A 926 -26.13 31.66 13.69
CA VAL A 926 -26.22 31.43 15.14
C VAL A 926 -24.83 31.52 15.77
N LEU A 927 -23.83 30.86 15.16
CA LEU A 927 -22.45 30.88 15.66
C LEU A 927 -21.82 32.28 15.60
N GLU A 928 -22.12 33.07 14.57
CA GLU A 928 -21.64 34.45 14.44
C GLU A 928 -22.28 35.40 15.48
N GLY A 929 -23.55 35.16 15.84
CA GLY A 929 -24.22 35.86 16.93
C GLY A 929 -23.62 35.54 18.30
N VAL A 930 -23.37 34.25 18.57
CA VAL A 930 -22.73 33.78 19.82
C VAL A 930 -21.32 34.34 19.96
N ALA A 931 -20.51 34.29 18.89
CA ALA A 931 -19.15 34.82 18.89
C ALA A 931 -19.11 36.32 19.17
N ARG A 932 -20.03 37.11 18.58
CA ARG A 932 -20.15 38.54 18.86
C ARG A 932 -20.55 38.83 20.31
N ALA A 933 -21.57 38.13 20.83
CA ALA A 933 -22.03 38.33 22.19
C ALA A 933 -20.97 37.92 23.24
N TYR A 934 -20.21 36.86 22.95
CA TYR A 934 -19.07 36.43 23.77
C TYR A 934 -17.96 37.48 23.79
N ALA A 935 -17.60 38.02 22.62
CA ALA A 935 -16.58 39.06 22.50
C ALA A 935 -16.96 40.37 23.22
N GLN A 936 -18.26 40.68 23.33
CA GLN A 936 -18.75 41.93 23.91
C GLN A 936 -18.98 41.88 25.43
N GLY A 937 -19.22 40.70 26.01
CA GLY A 937 -19.58 40.62 27.44
C GLY A 937 -19.28 39.30 28.13
N GLY A 938 -18.50 38.41 27.50
CA GLY A 938 -18.14 37.12 28.06
C GLY A 938 -19.28 36.09 28.04
N PRO A 939 -19.08 34.93 28.70
CA PRO A 939 -19.94 33.76 28.52
C PRO A 939 -21.40 33.98 28.94
N ALA A 940 -21.63 34.76 30.00
CA ALA A 940 -22.97 35.05 30.49
C ALA A 940 -23.79 35.89 29.49
N VAL A 941 -23.14 36.81 28.77
CA VAL A 941 -23.80 37.64 27.73
C VAL A 941 -24.04 36.83 26.47
N ALA A 942 -23.12 35.93 26.10
CA ALA A 942 -23.34 34.98 25.01
C ALA A 942 -24.52 34.05 25.27
N ALA A 943 -24.62 33.49 26.48
CA ALA A 943 -25.72 32.63 26.88
C ALA A 943 -27.06 33.38 26.88
N ALA A 944 -27.09 34.63 27.36
CA ALA A 944 -28.29 35.47 27.33
C ALA A 944 -28.74 35.82 25.91
N ALA A 945 -27.80 36.10 24.99
CA ALA A 945 -28.09 36.37 23.59
C ALA A 945 -28.69 35.14 22.88
N VAL A 946 -28.11 33.96 23.10
CA VAL A 946 -28.64 32.69 22.55
C VAL A 946 -30.05 32.41 23.10
N ALA A 947 -30.26 32.58 24.40
CA ALA A 947 -31.57 32.40 25.02
C ALA A 947 -32.61 33.39 24.47
N GLN A 948 -32.21 34.63 24.20
CA GLN A 948 -33.10 35.65 23.64
C GLN A 948 -33.46 35.37 22.18
N ASP A 949 -32.52 34.92 21.36
CA ASP A 949 -32.77 34.56 19.97
C ASP A 949 -33.61 33.27 19.86
N MET A 950 -33.35 32.26 20.70
CA MET A 950 -34.20 31.07 20.75
C MET A 950 -35.62 31.37 21.24
N LYS A 951 -35.78 32.29 22.20
CA LYS A 951 -37.09 32.78 22.64
C LYS A 951 -37.84 33.52 21.52
N ARG A 952 -37.13 34.33 20.70
CA ARG A 952 -37.71 34.98 19.51
C ARG A 952 -38.18 33.97 18.46
N LEU A 953 -37.52 32.80 18.40
CA LEU A 953 -37.84 31.71 17.49
C LEU A 953 -38.94 30.75 18.02
N GLY A 954 -39.51 31.02 19.19
CA GLY A 954 -40.59 30.21 19.76
C GLY A 954 -40.15 28.84 20.30
N LEU A 955 -38.84 28.63 20.45
CA LEU A 955 -38.27 27.41 21.02
C LEU A 955 -38.25 27.54 22.56
N GLY A 956 -39.04 26.70 23.25
CA GLY A 956 -39.12 26.70 24.71
C GLY A 956 -37.81 26.23 25.35
N PHE A 957 -37.32 26.97 26.34
CA PHE A 957 -36.08 26.66 27.06
C PHE A 957 -36.36 26.57 28.58
N GLU A 958 -35.90 25.50 29.24
CA GLU A 958 -36.03 25.37 30.70
C GLU A 958 -34.93 26.19 31.42
N PRO A 959 -35.28 26.99 32.45
CA PRO A 959 -34.32 27.84 33.18
C PRO A 959 -33.16 27.10 33.86
N VAL A 960 -33.32 25.81 34.17
CA VAL A 960 -32.32 24.97 34.85
C VAL A 960 -31.03 24.82 34.03
N LEU A 961 -31.13 24.83 32.70
CA LEU A 961 -29.98 24.72 31.80
C LEU A 961 -29.07 25.95 31.79
N ILE A 962 -29.59 27.13 32.15
CA ILE A 962 -28.79 28.36 32.22
C ILE A 962 -27.88 28.30 33.46
N GLU A 963 -28.36 27.78 34.60
CA GLU A 963 -27.53 27.61 35.79
C GLU A 963 -26.45 26.54 35.61
N GLU A 964 -26.77 25.40 35.00
CA GLU A 964 -25.77 24.36 34.70
C GLU A 964 -24.69 24.87 33.72
N MET A 965 -25.08 25.54 32.62
CA MET A 965 -24.11 26.08 31.66
C MET A 965 -23.25 27.21 32.26
N THR A 966 -23.80 27.99 33.19
CA THR A 966 -23.03 29.07 33.86
C THR A 966 -22.10 28.50 34.95
N SER A 967 -22.44 27.33 35.52
CA SER A 967 -21.62 26.61 36.49
C SER A 967 -20.44 25.89 35.84
N ASP A 968 -20.62 25.27 34.67
CA ASP A 968 -19.56 24.52 33.98
C ASP A 968 -18.54 25.45 33.27
N VAL A 969 -18.91 26.71 33.04
CA VAL A 969 -18.06 27.72 32.42
C VAL A 969 -17.30 28.59 33.44
N ARG A 970 -17.78 28.67 34.69
CA ARG A 970 -17.03 29.27 35.81
C ARG A 970 -15.98 28.30 36.31
#